data_AF-A0A2A2D698-F1
#
_entry.id   AF-A0A2A2D698-F1
#
_cell.length_a   1.000
_cell.length_b   1.000
_cell.length_c   1.000
_cell.angle_alpha   90.00
_cell.angle_beta   90.00
_cell.angle_gamma   90.00
#
_symmetry.space_group_name_H-M   'P 1'
#
loop_
_entity.id
_entity.type
_entity.pdbx_description
1 polymer ?
#
loop_
_entity_poly.entity_id
_entity_poly.type
_entity_poly.pdbx_seq_one_letter_code
_entity_poly.pdbx_strand_id
1 'polypeptide(L)'
;MRGTPPRRPLPLFRSSAEDPADPAEPAENPQDPAETPGSATPGPASTPLPRLPISAGAVMTDQPTPSARRRFADALARHESHFDLTDAPGTSTLAAWFLGPKAENQQLLEDLVRSAVQAQADDRRELYPDDPVYVTEEMKRSEAYQQDVKNLRGEFETLLNSLRGSTPAWSYRFQGHMNWDLTLPGIAGYFAGMLYNQNNVAAEASPVTTLLEKAVGEDLCRLLGYAVGESWGHITCDGTVANLEAAWSARNLTYHPVAVAEAIRREAGLAAARDMTVPLPDGTERPLLELTPWQLVNLRPNTVLDLPTRLRNAYRLTDDQLNLVDRYTIQHLGYDSFRRFLKDEVEPGVILASATMHYSWPKAAAVLGIGRDNLLPVGVDLDARATVEARRELLDECLRLRRPVLLDVAVVGSTELSAVDPLAGILDLRDEYAQLGLGYPIHADAAWGGYFAAVKRPKPHNGKPRITPDLAMSRYVNEQYDALHRADSISIDPHKAGYVPYPAGGLCYRDKRQRDLIAMGAAYIDQGAPVDTNVGLFGVEGSKPGAAAAGVYLSHRVIRTDAGGYGRILGQALFNSKRFYAAVRTMARPGDPFTLATCQRIPAERAPHPDPTLVEEELAYISEHIVPKRNEELLGDHKAMKRLRELGSDQIIIGYAFNPVVDGRPNTSLKVANQLNEHIAQRLRLLPELVEPRTPQAHEMPPLIVTSSDFDPALHGREFIDAFCGRLGVVGEDPLTPVTYLISTTMDPWMTDTADGDFIPVLVEALRDTVVRCVEEMNLTP
;
A
#
# COMPACT_ATOMS: atom_id res chain seq x y z
N MET A 1 5.18 39.93 -18.72
CA MET A 1 5.38 40.53 -17.38
C MET A 1 4.22 40.16 -16.47
N ARG A 2 4.51 39.29 -15.50
CA ARG A 2 4.05 39.19 -14.10
C ARG A 2 4.35 37.74 -13.72
N GLY A 3 5.59 37.53 -13.29
CA GLY A 3 6.07 36.23 -12.84
C GLY A 3 5.40 35.86 -11.53
N THR A 4 4.73 34.72 -11.54
CA THR A 4 4.32 34.00 -10.34
C THR A 4 5.60 33.63 -9.56
N PRO A 5 5.67 33.85 -8.24
CA PRO A 5 6.85 33.45 -7.47
C PRO A 5 6.99 31.92 -7.52
N PRO A 6 8.22 31.38 -7.46
CA PRO A 6 8.42 29.94 -7.36
C PRO A 6 7.72 29.42 -6.10
N ARG A 7 6.82 28.43 -6.27
CA ARG A 7 6.25 27.70 -5.13
C ARG A 7 7.40 26.99 -4.42
N ARG A 8 7.44 27.08 -3.08
CA ARG A 8 8.47 26.43 -2.26
C ARG A 8 8.43 24.91 -2.51
N PRO A 9 9.59 24.23 -2.51
CA PRO A 9 9.62 22.78 -2.54
C PRO A 9 8.83 22.22 -1.34
N LEU A 10 8.09 21.12 -1.57
CA LEU A 10 7.44 20.35 -0.51
C LEU A 10 8.45 20.09 0.62
N PRO A 11 8.07 20.26 1.90
CA PRO A 11 8.92 19.85 3.00
C PRO A 11 9.29 18.37 2.82
N LEU A 12 10.56 18.05 3.09
CA LEU A 12 10.98 16.66 3.21
C LEU A 12 10.15 16.06 4.35
N PHE A 13 9.41 14.98 4.08
CA PHE A 13 8.89 14.11 5.13
C PHE A 13 10.07 13.76 6.04
N ARG A 14 10.09 14.32 7.26
CA ARG A 14 11.03 13.91 8.28
C ARG A 14 10.51 12.57 8.80
N SER A 15 11.16 11.48 8.45
CA SER A 15 11.11 10.33 9.35
C SER A 15 11.74 10.78 10.66
N SER A 16 11.05 10.64 11.77
CA SER A 16 11.56 10.95 13.11
C SER A 16 12.64 9.94 13.52
N ALA A 17 13.83 10.07 12.92
CA ALA A 17 15.06 9.44 13.35
C ALA A 17 16.20 10.29 12.80
N GLU A 18 16.66 11.27 13.58
CA GLU A 18 18.04 11.78 13.57
C GLU A 18 18.16 12.91 14.60
N ASP A 19 18.95 12.68 15.64
CA ASP A 19 19.54 13.73 16.48
C ASP A 19 21.00 13.93 16.02
N PRO A 20 21.52 15.16 15.93
CA PRO A 20 22.88 15.42 15.47
C PRO A 20 23.88 15.25 16.62
N ALA A 21 24.83 14.31 16.46
CA ALA A 21 26.01 14.25 17.33
C ALA A 21 27.14 15.15 16.78
N ASP A 22 27.67 16.00 17.65
CA ASP A 22 28.81 16.91 17.44
C ASP A 22 30.13 16.12 17.20
N PRO A 23 31.09 16.61 16.40
CA PRO A 23 32.26 15.83 15.98
C PRO A 23 33.38 15.89 17.01
N ALA A 24 33.83 14.72 17.48
CA ALA A 24 35.04 14.59 18.28
C ALA A 24 36.30 14.51 17.40
N GLU A 25 37.34 15.25 17.83
CA GLU A 25 38.67 15.39 17.22
C GLU A 25 39.44 14.06 17.04
N PRO A 26 40.36 13.96 16.06
CA PRO A 26 41.23 12.79 15.91
C PRO A 26 42.52 12.90 16.74
N ALA A 27 42.85 11.81 17.43
CA ALA A 27 44.07 11.66 18.21
C ALA A 27 45.32 11.45 17.32
N GLU A 28 46.41 12.11 17.70
CA GLU A 28 47.77 12.00 17.17
C GLU A 28 48.46 10.67 17.56
N ASN A 29 49.34 10.16 16.69
CA ASN A 29 50.67 9.60 17.07
C ASN A 29 51.59 9.39 15.83
N PRO A 30 52.92 9.19 15.96
CA PRO A 30 53.92 10.13 15.42
C PRO A 30 54.95 9.52 14.43
N GLN A 31 55.63 10.44 13.71
CA GLN A 31 57.04 10.50 13.21
C GLN A 31 57.90 9.20 13.21
N ASP A 32 58.78 8.85 12.26
CA ASP A 32 59.58 9.53 11.20
C ASP A 32 60.43 8.41 10.49
N PRO A 33 61.46 8.62 9.60
CA PRO A 33 61.80 9.75 8.73
C PRO A 33 62.26 9.41 7.28
N ALA A 34 62.20 10.45 6.43
CA ALA A 34 63.11 10.90 5.33
C ALA A 34 63.85 9.93 4.37
N GLU A 35 63.72 10.20 3.05
CA GLU A 35 64.85 10.38 2.12
C GLU A 35 64.48 11.19 0.85
N THR A 36 65.47 11.93 0.34
CA THR A 36 65.46 13.05 -0.63
C THR A 36 65.33 12.71 -2.14
N PRO A 37 65.17 13.71 -3.05
CA PRO A 37 64.61 13.54 -4.40
C PRO A 37 65.65 13.39 -5.52
N GLY A 38 65.28 12.70 -6.61
CA GLY A 38 66.09 12.54 -7.81
C GLY A 38 65.25 12.61 -9.10
N SER A 39 65.72 13.42 -10.04
CA SER A 39 65.18 13.78 -11.35
C SER A 39 64.97 12.63 -12.35
N ALA A 40 63.93 12.69 -13.19
CA ALA A 40 63.95 12.07 -14.52
C ALA A 40 62.99 12.77 -15.52
N THR A 41 63.36 12.65 -16.79
CA THR A 41 62.97 13.37 -18.02
C THR A 41 61.61 12.96 -18.63
N PRO A 42 61.04 13.74 -19.59
CA PRO A 42 59.72 13.46 -20.17
C PRO A 42 59.79 12.45 -21.34
N GLY A 43 58.96 11.40 -21.27
CA GLY A 43 58.72 10.41 -22.32
C GLY A 43 57.29 10.49 -22.88
N PRO A 44 57.00 9.87 -24.04
CA PRO A 44 56.14 10.44 -25.07
C PRO A 44 54.65 10.11 -24.95
N ALA A 45 53.86 10.90 -25.68
CA ALA A 45 52.41 10.82 -25.83
C ALA A 45 51.87 9.39 -26.07
N SER A 46 50.88 8.99 -25.28
CA SER A 46 50.14 7.75 -25.45
C SER A 46 49.10 7.88 -26.57
N THR A 47 49.19 6.95 -27.51
CA THR A 47 48.26 6.68 -28.61
C THR A 47 46.91 6.18 -28.05
N PRO A 48 45.76 6.44 -28.70
CA PRO A 48 44.46 5.93 -28.24
C PRO A 48 44.40 4.41 -28.43
N LEU A 49 43.92 3.69 -27.41
CA LEU A 49 43.63 2.25 -27.49
C LEU A 49 42.59 1.98 -28.59
N PRO A 50 42.76 0.93 -29.42
CA PRO A 50 41.76 0.54 -30.40
C PRO A 50 40.52 -0.03 -29.70
N ARG A 51 39.33 0.38 -30.15
CA ARG A 51 38.06 -0.25 -29.77
C ARG A 51 38.10 -1.71 -30.18
N LEU A 52 38.12 -2.62 -29.21
CA LEU A 52 37.87 -4.04 -29.44
C LEU A 52 36.44 -4.20 -30.00
N PRO A 53 36.24 -4.97 -31.09
CA PRO A 53 34.90 -5.38 -31.47
C PRO A 53 34.38 -6.31 -30.38
N ILE A 54 33.24 -5.96 -29.78
CA ILE A 54 32.47 -6.88 -28.94
C ILE A 54 32.05 -8.02 -29.89
N SER A 55 32.75 -9.15 -29.85
CA SER A 55 32.23 -10.37 -30.45
C SER A 55 30.96 -10.72 -29.69
N ALA A 56 29.83 -10.75 -30.39
CA ALA A 56 28.63 -11.42 -29.90
C ALA A 56 29.01 -12.87 -29.58
N GLY A 57 29.33 -13.12 -28.32
CA GLY A 57 29.39 -14.48 -27.80
C GLY A 57 28.03 -15.10 -28.03
N ALA A 58 28.02 -16.26 -28.67
CA ALA A 58 26.82 -17.05 -28.88
C ALA A 58 26.21 -17.40 -27.53
N VAL A 59 25.29 -16.57 -27.06
CA VAL A 59 24.23 -17.00 -26.15
C VAL A 59 23.40 -17.98 -26.99
N MET A 60 23.41 -19.26 -26.61
CA MET A 60 22.44 -20.22 -27.15
C MET A 60 21.04 -19.65 -26.87
N THR A 61 20.47 -19.03 -27.89
CA THR A 61 19.12 -18.49 -27.92
C THR A 61 18.32 -19.40 -28.83
N ASP A 62 18.06 -20.62 -28.36
CA ASP A 62 16.88 -21.35 -28.84
C ASP A 62 15.67 -20.72 -28.14
N GLN A 63 15.36 -19.48 -28.55
CA GLN A 63 14.09 -18.85 -28.22
C GLN A 63 13.01 -19.72 -28.87
N PRO A 64 12.08 -20.32 -28.11
CA PRO A 64 11.06 -21.17 -28.69
C PRO A 64 10.31 -20.39 -29.78
N THR A 65 10.17 -21.00 -30.97
CA THR A 65 9.37 -20.43 -32.06
C THR A 65 7.99 -20.00 -31.53
N PRO A 66 7.31 -18.98 -32.12
CA PRO A 66 5.98 -18.55 -31.67
C PRO A 66 4.98 -19.70 -31.49
N SER A 67 5.14 -20.80 -32.24
CA SER A 67 4.36 -22.04 -32.11
C SER A 67 4.62 -22.86 -30.83
N ALA A 68 5.84 -22.85 -30.28
CA ALA A 68 6.20 -23.55 -29.04
C ALA A 68 5.72 -22.79 -27.81
N ARG A 69 5.89 -21.46 -27.76
CA ARG A 69 5.36 -20.62 -26.67
C ARG A 69 3.86 -20.74 -26.54
N ARG A 70 3.14 -20.69 -27.67
CA ARG A 70 1.68 -20.86 -27.68
C ARG A 70 1.25 -22.23 -27.18
N ARG A 71 1.93 -23.31 -27.61
CA ARG A 71 1.65 -24.67 -27.11
C ARG A 71 1.89 -24.81 -25.60
N PHE A 72 2.93 -24.15 -25.06
CA PHE A 72 3.19 -24.12 -23.63
C PHE A 72 2.08 -23.36 -22.88
N ALA A 73 1.71 -22.17 -23.36
CA ALA A 73 0.59 -21.40 -22.80
C ALA A 73 -0.74 -22.18 -22.82
N ASP A 74 -1.06 -22.83 -23.95
CA ASP A 74 -2.25 -23.68 -24.07
C ASP A 74 -2.19 -24.90 -23.14
N ALA A 75 -0.99 -25.42 -22.85
CA ALA A 75 -0.82 -26.49 -21.87
C ALA A 75 -1.05 -26.01 -20.45
N LEU A 76 -0.49 -24.85 -20.10
CA LEU A 76 -0.66 -24.22 -18.80
C LEU A 76 -2.13 -23.90 -18.53
N ALA A 77 -2.85 -23.38 -19.53
CA ALA A 77 -4.28 -23.08 -19.45
C ALA A 77 -5.15 -24.28 -19.08
N ARG A 78 -4.79 -25.49 -19.55
CA ARG A 78 -5.54 -26.71 -19.20
C ARG A 78 -5.49 -27.04 -17.71
N HIS A 79 -4.49 -26.53 -16.99
CA HIS A 79 -4.28 -26.77 -15.57
C HIS A 79 -4.79 -25.64 -14.66
N GLU A 80 -5.24 -24.52 -15.21
CA GLU A 80 -5.72 -23.37 -14.42
C GLU A 80 -6.82 -23.73 -13.43
N SER A 81 -7.77 -24.56 -13.87
CA SER A 81 -8.91 -24.98 -13.05
C SER A 81 -8.52 -25.72 -11.76
N HIS A 82 -7.28 -26.25 -11.66
CA HIS A 82 -6.80 -26.86 -10.41
C HIS A 82 -6.49 -25.85 -9.31
N PHE A 83 -6.31 -24.58 -9.67
CA PHE A 83 -5.96 -23.48 -8.78
C PHE A 83 -7.08 -22.44 -8.67
N ASP A 84 -8.28 -22.77 -9.12
CA ASP A 84 -9.43 -21.89 -8.95
C ASP A 84 -9.62 -21.58 -7.46
N LEU A 85 -9.89 -20.33 -7.12
CA LEU A 85 -10.19 -19.91 -5.74
C LEU A 85 -11.70 -19.89 -5.48
N THR A 86 -12.54 -19.97 -6.50
CA THR A 86 -14.01 -19.85 -6.38
C THR A 86 -14.70 -21.11 -5.85
N ASP A 87 -14.09 -22.29 -6.00
CA ASP A 87 -14.59 -23.56 -5.49
C ASP A 87 -14.15 -23.86 -4.05
N ALA A 88 -13.31 -23.01 -3.43
CA ALA A 88 -12.90 -23.22 -2.03
C ALA A 88 -14.08 -22.93 -1.10
N PRO A 89 -14.46 -23.89 -0.24
CA PRO A 89 -15.46 -23.60 0.79
C PRO A 89 -14.93 -22.58 1.81
N GLY A 90 -13.62 -22.42 1.92
CA GLY A 90 -12.97 -21.69 3.01
C GLY A 90 -13.15 -22.39 4.35
N THR A 91 -12.57 -21.79 5.38
CA THR A 91 -12.78 -22.18 6.78
C THR A 91 -13.44 -21.03 7.53
N SER A 92 -13.76 -21.21 8.81
CA SER A 92 -14.47 -20.19 9.58
C SER A 92 -13.91 -19.90 10.96
N THR A 93 -12.83 -20.55 11.42
CA THR A 93 -12.38 -20.41 12.82
C THR A 93 -11.11 -19.57 12.90
N LEU A 94 -11.25 -18.30 13.34
CA LEU A 94 -10.14 -17.36 13.57
C LEU A 94 -9.00 -17.97 14.37
N ALA A 95 -9.31 -18.71 15.44
CA ALA A 95 -8.31 -19.32 16.31
C ALA A 95 -7.39 -20.32 15.59
N ALA A 96 -7.77 -20.85 14.42
CA ALA A 96 -6.92 -21.73 13.62
C ALA A 96 -6.15 -21.01 12.50
N TRP A 97 -6.33 -19.69 12.35
CA TRP A 97 -5.75 -18.91 11.26
C TRP A 97 -4.44 -18.22 11.62
N PHE A 98 -4.11 -18.11 12.91
CA PHE A 98 -2.97 -17.34 13.41
C PHE A 98 -2.14 -18.19 14.38
N LEU A 99 -0.87 -17.83 14.57
CA LEU A 99 -0.01 -18.52 15.54
C LEU A 99 -0.51 -18.25 16.97
N GLY A 100 -0.97 -17.02 17.19
CA GLY A 100 -1.60 -16.56 18.43
C GLY A 100 -0.62 -15.81 19.34
N PRO A 101 -1.11 -14.91 20.21
CA PRO A 101 -0.26 -14.04 21.04
C PRO A 101 0.66 -14.79 22.01
N LYS A 102 0.37 -16.06 22.30
CA LYS A 102 1.19 -16.96 23.14
C LYS A 102 1.67 -18.20 22.38
N ALA A 103 1.64 -18.16 21.05
CA ALA A 103 1.97 -19.28 20.18
C ALA A 103 1.14 -20.55 20.46
N GLU A 104 -0.15 -20.36 20.75
CA GLU A 104 -1.12 -21.40 21.06
C GLU A 104 -1.20 -22.48 19.95
N ASN A 105 -0.89 -22.10 18.71
CA ASN A 105 -0.87 -23.00 17.55
C ASN A 105 0.55 -23.41 17.08
N GLN A 106 1.56 -23.36 17.95
CA GLN A 106 2.94 -23.73 17.60
C GLN A 106 3.02 -25.10 16.91
N GLN A 107 2.41 -26.14 17.48
CA GLN A 107 2.48 -27.50 16.93
C GLN A 107 1.92 -27.58 15.51
N LEU A 108 0.82 -26.87 15.24
CA LEU A 108 0.20 -26.84 13.92
C LEU A 108 1.16 -26.25 12.88
N LEU A 109 1.85 -25.15 13.20
CA LEU A 109 2.83 -24.56 12.30
C LEU A 109 4.03 -25.48 12.06
N GLU A 110 4.55 -26.12 13.12
CA GLU A 110 5.64 -27.09 13.01
C GLU A 110 5.28 -28.26 12.08
N ASP A 111 4.05 -28.79 12.18
CA ASP A 111 3.58 -29.89 11.37
C ASP A 111 3.43 -29.49 9.89
N LEU A 112 2.93 -28.29 9.61
CA LEU A 112 2.82 -27.75 8.25
C LEU A 112 4.20 -27.53 7.61
N VAL A 113 5.14 -26.93 8.35
CA VAL A 113 6.52 -26.72 7.89
C VAL A 113 7.22 -28.05 7.64
N ARG A 114 7.09 -29.02 8.56
CA ARG A 114 7.64 -30.37 8.39
C ARG A 114 7.07 -31.05 7.14
N SER A 115 5.76 -30.92 6.91
CA SER A 115 5.10 -31.51 5.74
C SER A 115 5.61 -30.90 4.43
N ALA A 116 5.85 -29.59 4.41
CA ALA A 116 6.45 -28.92 3.24
C ALA A 116 7.88 -29.40 2.94
N VAL A 117 8.71 -29.55 3.98
CA VAL A 117 10.06 -30.11 3.83
C VAL A 117 10.01 -31.55 3.33
N GLN A 118 9.11 -32.37 3.89
CA GLN A 118 8.95 -33.76 3.50
C GLN A 118 8.54 -33.90 2.03
N ALA A 119 7.49 -33.17 1.61
CA ALA A 119 7.01 -33.19 0.23
C ALA A 119 8.12 -32.82 -0.76
N GLN A 120 8.89 -31.77 -0.46
CA GLN A 120 9.97 -31.34 -1.36
C GLN A 120 11.14 -32.34 -1.40
N ALA A 121 11.44 -33.00 -0.28
CA ALA A 121 12.44 -34.05 -0.22
C ALA A 121 11.99 -35.32 -0.97
N ASP A 122 10.70 -35.64 -0.97
CA ASP A 122 10.11 -36.74 -1.73
C ASP A 122 10.22 -36.47 -3.23
N ASP A 123 9.82 -35.28 -3.69
CA ASP A 123 9.94 -34.87 -5.09
C ASP A 123 11.38 -35.00 -5.62
N ARG A 124 12.38 -34.57 -4.84
CA ARG A 124 13.81 -34.71 -5.22
C ARG A 124 14.27 -36.15 -5.38
N ARG A 125 13.69 -37.08 -4.62
CA ARG A 125 14.05 -38.51 -4.66
C ARG A 125 13.31 -39.26 -5.76
N GLU A 126 12.08 -38.85 -6.05
CA GLU A 126 11.16 -39.58 -6.91
C GLU A 126 11.19 -39.14 -8.39
N LEU A 127 11.53 -37.88 -8.68
CA LEU A 127 11.46 -37.35 -10.05
C LEU A 127 12.43 -38.02 -11.02
N TYR A 128 13.68 -38.24 -10.59
CA TYR A 128 14.72 -38.92 -11.35
C TYR A 128 15.46 -39.92 -10.43
N PRO A 129 14.85 -41.10 -10.16
CA PRO A 129 15.33 -42.00 -9.10
C PRO A 129 16.69 -42.64 -9.39
N ASP A 130 17.13 -42.63 -10.65
CA ASP A 130 18.42 -43.18 -11.08
C ASP A 130 19.58 -42.18 -10.95
N ASP A 131 19.29 -40.89 -10.66
CA ASP A 131 20.32 -39.88 -10.45
C ASP A 131 21.12 -40.18 -9.16
N PRO A 132 22.45 -40.06 -9.18
CA PRO A 132 23.27 -40.38 -8.02
C PRO A 132 23.11 -39.33 -6.91
N VAL A 133 23.19 -39.77 -5.65
CA VAL A 133 23.26 -38.84 -4.51
C VAL A 133 24.62 -38.14 -4.48
N TYR A 134 24.62 -36.82 -4.27
CA TYR A 134 25.86 -36.05 -4.07
C TYR A 134 26.38 -36.19 -2.62
N VAL A 135 25.50 -36.00 -1.63
CA VAL A 135 25.88 -36.03 -0.21
C VAL A 135 25.76 -37.46 0.34
N THR A 136 26.88 -38.17 0.45
CA THR A 136 26.93 -39.56 0.93
C THR A 136 27.08 -39.66 2.45
N GLU A 137 26.80 -40.83 3.02
CA GLU A 137 27.03 -41.09 4.46
C GLU A 137 28.52 -41.02 4.85
N GLU A 138 29.45 -41.30 3.92
CA GLU A 138 30.89 -41.12 4.15
C GLU A 138 31.24 -39.63 4.25
N MET A 139 30.74 -38.79 3.33
CA MET A 139 30.92 -37.34 3.40
C MET A 139 30.37 -36.78 4.70
N LYS A 140 29.17 -37.24 5.13
CA LYS A 140 28.59 -36.83 6.41
C LYS A 140 29.45 -37.21 7.61
N ARG A 141 30.21 -38.32 7.56
CA ARG A 141 31.10 -38.75 8.64
C ARG A 141 32.45 -38.02 8.64
N SER A 142 32.79 -37.29 7.58
CA SER A 142 34.03 -36.52 7.51
C SER A 142 34.07 -35.41 8.57
N GLU A 143 35.28 -35.11 9.06
CA GLU A 143 35.49 -34.04 10.04
C GLU A 143 35.05 -32.67 9.49
N ALA A 144 35.35 -32.40 8.22
CA ALA A 144 34.96 -31.15 7.55
C ALA A 144 33.44 -30.95 7.55
N TYR A 145 32.66 -31.97 7.14
CA TYR A 145 31.20 -31.87 7.14
C TYR A 145 30.63 -31.67 8.56
N GLN A 146 31.13 -32.41 9.55
CA GLN A 146 30.66 -32.27 10.93
C GLN A 146 30.99 -30.89 11.51
N GLN A 147 32.15 -30.33 11.17
CA GLN A 147 32.54 -28.98 11.56
C GLN A 147 31.64 -27.92 10.89
N ASP A 148 31.33 -28.08 9.60
CA ASP A 148 30.43 -27.15 8.89
C ASP A 148 28.99 -27.22 9.42
N VAL A 149 28.47 -28.41 9.74
CA VAL A 149 27.15 -28.58 10.38
C VAL A 149 27.11 -27.92 11.76
N LYS A 150 28.18 -28.06 12.55
CA LYS A 150 28.30 -27.39 13.85
C LYS A 150 28.28 -25.86 13.68
N ASN A 151 29.05 -25.34 12.72
CA ASN A 151 29.08 -23.91 12.42
C ASN A 151 27.70 -23.40 11.98
N LEU A 152 27.05 -24.08 11.04
CA LEU A 152 25.71 -23.73 10.56
C LEU A 152 24.69 -23.65 11.71
N ARG A 153 24.69 -24.64 12.61
CA ARG A 153 23.79 -24.65 13.78
C ARG A 153 24.09 -23.48 14.73
N GLY A 154 25.36 -23.21 15.01
CA GLY A 154 25.76 -22.08 15.86
C GLY A 154 25.36 -20.72 15.30
N GLU A 155 25.57 -20.49 13.99
CA GLU A 155 25.16 -19.26 13.32
C GLU A 155 23.63 -19.12 13.25
N PHE A 156 22.91 -20.22 13.03
CA PHE A 156 21.45 -20.22 13.04
C PHE A 156 20.88 -19.90 14.43
N GLU A 157 21.44 -20.48 15.50
CA GLU A 157 21.07 -20.14 16.88
C GLU A 157 21.37 -18.66 17.20
N THR A 158 22.49 -18.13 16.70
CA THR A 158 22.84 -16.72 16.83
C THR A 158 21.80 -15.83 16.14
N LEU A 159 21.39 -16.16 14.92
CA LEU A 159 20.32 -15.45 14.22
C LEU A 159 19.00 -15.49 15.00
N LEU A 160 18.60 -16.66 15.52
CA LEU A 160 17.38 -16.80 16.32
C LEU A 160 17.41 -15.95 17.60
N ASN A 161 18.56 -15.85 18.27
CA ASN A 161 18.72 -15.01 19.45
C ASN A 161 18.63 -13.51 19.10
N SER A 162 19.22 -13.08 17.98
CA SER A 162 19.10 -11.70 17.49
C SER A 162 17.65 -11.33 17.15
N LEU A 163 16.89 -12.23 16.52
CA LEU A 163 15.49 -11.99 16.17
C LEU A 163 14.56 -11.83 17.39
N ARG A 164 14.98 -12.21 18.61
CA ARG A 164 14.20 -11.98 19.84
C ARG A 164 14.08 -10.50 20.22
N GLY A 165 14.97 -9.64 19.70
CA GLY A 165 14.87 -8.18 19.83
C GLY A 165 13.88 -7.53 18.86
N SER A 166 13.14 -8.31 18.07
CA SER A 166 12.15 -7.79 17.12
C SER A 166 10.93 -7.17 17.81
N THR A 167 10.21 -6.32 17.06
CA THR A 167 8.93 -5.77 17.51
C THR A 167 7.91 -6.89 17.77
N PRO A 168 7.25 -6.95 18.95
CA PRO A 168 6.32 -8.01 19.31
C PRO A 168 4.92 -7.73 18.72
N ALA A 169 4.82 -7.70 17.39
CA ALA A 169 3.60 -7.31 16.68
C ALA A 169 2.38 -8.21 17.00
N TRP A 170 2.59 -9.45 17.43
CA TRP A 170 1.56 -10.40 17.85
C TRP A 170 0.94 -10.10 19.23
N SER A 171 1.53 -9.19 20.02
CA SER A 171 1.05 -8.86 21.36
C SER A 171 -0.18 -7.96 21.32
N TYR A 172 -1.14 -8.18 22.22
CA TYR A 172 -2.27 -7.27 22.46
C TYR A 172 -1.83 -5.82 22.74
N ARG A 173 -0.63 -5.64 23.32
CA ARG A 173 -0.04 -4.33 23.64
C ARG A 173 0.50 -3.59 22.42
N PHE A 174 0.60 -4.25 21.27
CA PHE A 174 1.02 -3.60 20.04
C PHE A 174 -0.20 -2.93 19.38
N GLN A 175 -0.22 -1.61 19.39
CA GLN A 175 -1.16 -0.76 18.67
C GLN A 175 -0.38 0.18 17.72
N GLY A 176 0.76 -0.27 17.21
CA GLY A 176 1.71 0.56 16.45
C GLY A 176 1.33 0.71 14.98
N HIS A 177 2.28 0.36 14.10
CA HIS A 177 2.11 0.43 12.65
C HIS A 177 1.17 -0.65 12.08
N MET A 178 0.97 -0.63 10.76
CA MET A 178 0.24 -1.63 9.95
C MET A 178 0.97 -2.99 9.89
N ASN A 179 1.26 -3.57 11.04
CA ASN A 179 1.93 -4.85 11.22
C ASN A 179 1.29 -5.57 12.40
N TRP A 180 0.92 -6.83 12.23
CA TRP A 180 0.34 -7.65 13.30
C TRP A 180 0.67 -9.13 13.06
N ASP A 181 0.11 -10.04 13.87
CA ASP A 181 0.32 -11.47 13.68
C ASP A 181 -0.07 -11.91 12.26
N LEU A 182 0.68 -12.87 11.72
CA LEU A 182 0.55 -13.32 10.35
C LEU A 182 -0.34 -14.56 10.29
N THR A 183 -1.06 -14.70 9.18
CA THR A 183 -1.86 -15.89 8.95
C THR A 183 -0.97 -17.13 8.79
N LEU A 184 -1.26 -18.19 9.53
CA LEU A 184 -0.63 -19.51 9.39
C LEU A 184 -0.64 -20.02 7.94
N PRO A 185 -1.75 -19.96 7.17
CA PRO A 185 -1.71 -20.36 5.76
C PRO A 185 -0.79 -19.47 4.92
N GLY A 186 -0.68 -18.16 5.22
CA GLY A 186 0.28 -17.27 4.56
C GLY A 186 1.73 -17.68 4.82
N ILE A 187 2.08 -17.95 6.08
CA ILE A 187 3.42 -18.42 6.47
C ILE A 187 3.74 -19.78 5.81
N ALA A 188 2.84 -20.76 5.97
CA ALA A 188 3.05 -22.11 5.47
C ALA A 188 3.13 -22.15 3.93
N GLY A 189 2.30 -21.38 3.23
CA GLY A 189 2.30 -21.28 1.78
C GLY A 189 3.59 -20.65 1.25
N TYR A 190 4.06 -19.57 1.89
CA TYR A 190 5.34 -18.95 1.54
C TYR A 190 6.50 -19.92 1.80
N PHE A 191 6.52 -20.58 2.96
CA PHE A 191 7.57 -21.54 3.31
C PHE A 191 7.63 -22.70 2.32
N ALA A 192 6.47 -23.28 1.96
CA ALA A 192 6.41 -24.34 0.96
C ALA A 192 6.89 -23.86 -0.41
N GLY A 193 6.45 -22.68 -0.86
CA GLY A 193 6.85 -22.11 -2.15
C GLY A 193 8.34 -21.82 -2.25
N MET A 194 8.98 -21.32 -1.19
CA MET A 194 10.41 -20.98 -1.23
C MET A 194 11.33 -22.19 -1.37
N LEU A 195 10.90 -23.39 -0.93
CA LEU A 195 11.67 -24.62 -1.10
C LEU A 195 11.81 -25.06 -2.58
N TYR A 196 10.94 -24.55 -3.47
CA TYR A 196 11.02 -24.76 -4.91
C TYR A 196 11.66 -23.58 -5.65
N ASN A 197 11.77 -22.40 -5.01
CA ASN A 197 12.43 -21.20 -5.53
C ASN A 197 12.03 -20.82 -6.97
N GLN A 198 10.74 -20.96 -7.29
CA GLN A 198 10.21 -20.63 -8.62
C GLN A 198 10.21 -19.11 -8.85
N ASN A 199 10.64 -18.68 -10.03
CA ASN A 199 10.71 -17.27 -10.42
C ASN A 199 9.54 -16.90 -11.34
N ASN A 200 8.58 -16.14 -10.82
CA ASN A 200 7.33 -15.77 -11.50
C ASN A 200 7.51 -14.75 -12.63
N VAL A 201 8.74 -14.31 -12.92
CA VAL A 201 9.00 -13.51 -14.12
C VAL A 201 8.56 -14.25 -15.39
N ALA A 202 8.86 -15.54 -15.49
CA ALA A 202 8.59 -16.36 -16.67
C ALA A 202 8.01 -17.72 -16.26
N ALA A 203 6.91 -18.11 -16.89
CA ALA A 203 6.15 -19.31 -16.56
C ALA A 203 6.93 -20.62 -16.78
N GLU A 204 7.93 -20.64 -17.68
CA GLU A 204 8.80 -21.80 -17.86
C GLU A 204 9.66 -22.09 -16.61
N ALA A 205 10.03 -21.05 -15.85
CA ALA A 205 10.76 -21.15 -14.60
C ALA A 205 9.84 -21.28 -13.37
N SER A 206 8.52 -21.19 -13.57
CA SER A 206 7.54 -21.10 -12.49
C SER A 206 6.12 -21.57 -12.89
N PRO A 207 5.95 -22.74 -13.54
CA PRO A 207 4.67 -23.09 -14.14
C PRO A 207 3.55 -23.22 -13.11
N VAL A 208 3.86 -23.64 -11.89
CA VAL A 208 2.87 -23.74 -10.82
C VAL A 208 2.62 -22.37 -10.20
N THR A 209 3.66 -21.67 -9.76
CA THR A 209 3.47 -20.42 -9.01
C THR A 209 3.01 -19.26 -9.89
N THR A 210 3.21 -19.30 -11.22
CA THR A 210 2.55 -18.39 -12.17
C THR A 210 1.03 -18.58 -12.16
N LEU A 211 0.55 -19.83 -12.14
CA LEU A 211 -0.88 -20.11 -12.06
C LEU A 211 -1.48 -19.70 -10.70
N LEU A 212 -0.72 -19.89 -9.61
CA LEU A 212 -1.13 -19.39 -8.30
C LEU A 212 -1.28 -17.87 -8.29
N GLU A 213 -0.34 -17.15 -8.90
CA GLU A 213 -0.40 -15.69 -8.98
C GLU A 213 -1.59 -15.21 -9.83
N LYS A 214 -1.86 -15.86 -10.97
CA LYS A 214 -3.05 -15.57 -11.78
C LYS A 214 -4.34 -15.75 -10.96
N ALA A 215 -4.46 -16.86 -10.23
CA ALA A 215 -5.61 -17.13 -9.39
C ALA A 215 -5.78 -16.05 -8.30
N VAL A 216 -4.69 -15.64 -7.66
CA VAL A 216 -4.67 -14.55 -6.68
C VAL A 216 -5.10 -13.22 -7.32
N GLY A 217 -4.54 -12.87 -8.49
CA GLY A 217 -4.90 -11.65 -9.22
C GLY A 217 -6.38 -11.58 -9.58
N GLU A 218 -6.97 -12.69 -10.02
CA GLU A 218 -8.40 -12.81 -10.28
C GLU A 218 -9.25 -12.68 -9.00
N ASP A 219 -8.83 -13.28 -7.88
CA ASP A 219 -9.57 -13.16 -6.62
C ASP A 219 -9.47 -11.76 -5.99
N LEU A 220 -8.33 -11.07 -6.14
CA LEU A 220 -8.18 -9.66 -5.78
C LEU A 220 -9.08 -8.76 -6.65
N CYS A 221 -9.11 -8.97 -7.97
CA CYS A 221 -10.03 -8.24 -8.85
C CYS A 221 -11.50 -8.44 -8.43
N ARG A 222 -11.87 -9.69 -8.15
CA ARG A 222 -13.23 -10.05 -7.70
C ARG A 222 -13.59 -9.42 -6.35
N LEU A 223 -12.64 -9.42 -5.40
CA LEU A 223 -12.78 -8.77 -4.10
C LEU A 223 -13.08 -7.27 -4.25
N LEU A 224 -12.43 -6.61 -5.20
CA LEU A 224 -12.57 -5.18 -5.49
C LEU A 224 -13.79 -4.84 -6.38
N GLY A 225 -14.57 -5.85 -6.79
CA GLY A 225 -15.78 -5.69 -7.59
C GLY A 225 -15.54 -5.58 -9.10
N TYR A 226 -14.34 -5.86 -9.58
CA TYR A 226 -14.07 -5.90 -11.02
C TYR A 226 -14.60 -7.17 -11.69
N ALA A 227 -14.92 -7.05 -12.98
CA ALA A 227 -15.37 -8.16 -13.80
C ALA A 227 -14.17 -9.04 -14.22
N VAL A 228 -14.11 -10.24 -13.63
CA VAL A 228 -13.06 -11.22 -13.96
C VAL A 228 -13.10 -11.58 -15.45
N GLY A 229 -11.93 -11.60 -16.07
CA GLY A 229 -11.75 -11.84 -17.52
C GLY A 229 -11.63 -10.54 -18.34
N GLU A 230 -12.23 -9.46 -17.87
CA GLU A 230 -12.01 -8.09 -18.37
C GLU A 230 -10.91 -7.37 -17.58
N SER A 231 -10.83 -7.64 -16.27
CA SER A 231 -9.80 -7.10 -15.38
C SER A 231 -8.55 -7.96 -15.30
N TRP A 232 -7.49 -7.41 -14.74
CA TRP A 232 -6.26 -8.16 -14.44
C TRP A 232 -5.60 -7.62 -13.18
N GLY A 233 -5.06 -8.53 -12.36
CA GLY A 233 -4.27 -8.17 -11.20
C GLY A 233 -3.04 -9.06 -11.07
N HIS A 234 -2.03 -8.56 -10.37
CA HIS A 234 -0.80 -9.29 -10.08
C HIS A 234 -0.21 -8.85 -8.73
N ILE A 235 0.72 -9.65 -8.20
CA ILE A 235 1.41 -9.35 -6.95
C ILE A 235 2.61 -8.46 -7.23
N THR A 236 2.79 -7.39 -6.46
CA THR A 236 4.03 -6.60 -6.47
C THR A 236 4.84 -6.90 -5.20
N CYS A 237 6.10 -6.49 -5.12
CA CYS A 237 6.87 -6.59 -3.87
C CYS A 237 6.24 -5.76 -2.75
N ASP A 238 5.64 -4.62 -3.10
CA ASP A 238 4.90 -3.77 -2.17
C ASP A 238 3.92 -2.81 -2.88
N GLY A 239 3.10 -2.12 -2.09
CA GLY A 239 2.17 -1.09 -2.57
C GLY A 239 2.84 0.18 -3.11
N THR A 240 4.13 0.42 -2.80
CA THR A 240 4.87 1.54 -3.43
C THR A 240 5.12 1.25 -4.89
N VAL A 241 5.51 0.02 -5.23
CA VAL A 241 5.67 -0.42 -6.61
C VAL A 241 4.33 -0.50 -7.33
N ALA A 242 3.26 -0.97 -6.67
CA ALA A 242 1.91 -0.94 -7.24
C ALA A 242 1.46 0.49 -7.63
N ASN A 243 1.66 1.48 -6.74
CA ASN A 243 1.34 2.88 -7.04
C ASN A 243 2.23 3.46 -8.15
N LEU A 244 3.51 3.08 -8.20
CA LEU A 244 4.44 3.47 -9.26
C LEU A 244 3.97 2.93 -10.62
N GLU A 245 3.58 1.66 -10.69
CA GLU A 245 3.04 1.02 -11.90
C GLU A 245 1.72 1.67 -12.34
N ALA A 246 0.82 1.97 -11.41
CA ALA A 246 -0.43 2.67 -11.69
C ALA A 246 -0.16 4.06 -12.31
N ALA A 247 0.74 4.85 -11.71
CA ALA A 247 1.14 6.16 -12.23
C ALA A 247 1.85 6.04 -13.59
N TRP A 248 2.68 5.02 -13.77
CA TRP A 248 3.38 4.76 -15.04
C TRP A 248 2.40 4.46 -16.16
N SER A 249 1.45 3.56 -15.90
CA SER A 249 0.40 3.20 -16.85
C SER A 249 -0.51 4.38 -17.16
N ALA A 250 -0.94 5.15 -16.16
CA ALA A 250 -1.79 6.32 -16.35
C ALA A 250 -1.10 7.45 -17.15
N ARG A 251 0.19 7.67 -16.91
CA ARG A 251 1.02 8.57 -17.74
C ARG A 251 1.04 8.11 -19.19
N ASN A 252 1.33 6.83 -19.42
CA ASN A 252 1.43 6.29 -20.77
C ASN A 252 0.06 6.31 -21.47
N LEU A 253 -1.03 6.02 -20.76
CA LEU A 253 -2.42 6.12 -21.23
C LEU A 253 -2.72 7.53 -21.75
N THR A 254 -2.46 8.55 -20.93
CA THR A 254 -2.77 9.95 -21.24
C THR A 254 -2.09 10.40 -22.55
N TYR A 255 -0.85 9.97 -22.77
CA TYR A 255 -0.06 10.39 -23.93
C TYR A 255 -0.18 9.45 -25.15
N HIS A 256 -0.79 8.27 -25.00
CA HIS A 256 -0.88 7.28 -26.07
C HIS A 256 -1.60 7.78 -27.33
N PRO A 257 -2.74 8.52 -27.25
CA PRO A 257 -3.43 9.02 -28.45
C PRO A 257 -2.57 9.96 -29.31
N VAL A 258 -1.72 10.76 -28.66
CA VAL A 258 -0.76 11.64 -29.35
C VAL A 258 0.27 10.81 -30.11
N ALA A 259 0.81 9.76 -29.49
CA ALA A 259 1.73 8.83 -30.13
C ALA A 259 1.10 8.14 -31.35
N VAL A 260 -0.13 7.64 -31.21
CA VAL A 260 -0.88 7.01 -32.32
C VAL A 260 -1.12 8.00 -33.46
N ALA A 261 -1.55 9.23 -33.16
CA ALA A 261 -1.79 10.25 -34.18
C ALA A 261 -0.50 10.61 -34.94
N GLU A 262 0.62 10.78 -34.24
CA GLU A 262 1.91 11.06 -34.87
C GLU A 262 2.45 9.89 -35.69
N ALA A 263 2.26 8.66 -35.22
CA ALA A 263 2.62 7.46 -35.96
C ALA A 263 1.83 7.37 -37.28
N ILE A 264 0.50 7.53 -37.26
CA ILE A 264 -0.34 7.50 -38.47
C ILE A 264 0.05 8.60 -39.47
N ARG A 265 0.46 9.78 -38.97
CA ARG A 265 0.93 10.89 -39.84
C ARG A 265 2.22 10.56 -40.58
N ARG A 266 3.15 9.85 -39.92
CA ARG A 266 4.56 9.74 -40.35
C ARG A 266 4.90 8.38 -40.96
N GLU A 267 4.26 7.31 -40.50
CA GLU A 267 4.57 5.96 -40.93
C GLU A 267 3.70 5.56 -42.12
N ALA A 268 4.34 5.27 -43.26
CA ALA A 268 3.64 4.81 -44.46
C ALA A 268 2.85 3.51 -44.19
N GLY A 269 3.36 2.65 -43.30
CA GLY A 269 2.71 1.40 -42.88
C GLY A 269 1.38 1.61 -42.14
N LEU A 270 1.08 2.81 -41.67
CA LEU A 270 -0.15 3.15 -40.94
C LEU A 270 -1.12 4.01 -41.78
N ALA A 271 -0.84 4.22 -43.06
CA ALA A 271 -1.61 5.11 -43.93
C ALA A 271 -3.09 4.71 -44.07
N ALA A 272 -3.42 3.43 -43.91
CA ALA A 272 -4.80 2.93 -43.96
C ALA A 272 -5.68 3.47 -42.83
N ALA A 273 -5.09 3.95 -41.72
CA ALA A 273 -5.83 4.49 -40.56
C ALA A 273 -5.92 6.03 -40.54
N ARG A 274 -5.61 6.71 -41.65
CA ARG A 274 -5.60 8.19 -41.71
C ARG A 274 -6.98 8.83 -41.52
N ASP A 275 -8.03 8.11 -41.87
CA ASP A 275 -9.43 8.50 -41.69
C ASP A 275 -10.03 7.98 -40.38
N MET A 276 -9.20 7.46 -39.46
CA MET A 276 -9.68 6.92 -38.20
C MET A 276 -10.38 7.98 -37.37
N THR A 277 -11.62 7.68 -36.97
CA THR A 277 -12.38 8.50 -36.02
C THR A 277 -12.25 7.97 -34.61
N VAL A 278 -12.45 8.83 -33.62
CA VAL A 278 -12.56 8.45 -32.21
C VAL A 278 -13.76 9.14 -31.57
N PRO A 279 -14.43 8.49 -30.61
CA PRO A 279 -15.45 9.14 -29.80
C PRO A 279 -14.79 10.15 -28.87
N LEU A 280 -15.37 11.34 -28.81
CA LEU A 280 -15.05 12.36 -27.83
C LEU A 280 -15.90 12.17 -26.56
N PRO A 281 -15.49 12.77 -25.44
CA PRO A 281 -16.23 12.67 -24.17
C PRO A 281 -17.70 13.13 -24.22
N ASP A 282 -18.04 14.02 -25.16
CA ASP A 282 -19.40 14.53 -25.42
C ASP A 282 -20.25 13.57 -26.28
N GLY A 283 -19.70 12.42 -26.67
CA GLY A 283 -20.35 11.41 -27.49
C GLY A 283 -20.25 11.64 -29.00
N THR A 284 -19.62 12.72 -29.46
CA THR A 284 -19.40 12.96 -30.89
C THR A 284 -18.24 12.14 -31.43
N GLU A 285 -18.30 11.70 -32.69
CA GLU A 285 -17.17 11.06 -33.39
C GLU A 285 -16.41 12.10 -34.19
N ARG A 286 -15.07 12.12 -34.08
CA ARG A 286 -14.21 13.05 -34.81
C ARG A 286 -12.98 12.34 -35.38
N PRO A 287 -12.47 12.75 -36.55
CA PRO A 287 -11.20 12.21 -37.06
C PRO A 287 -10.06 12.44 -36.07
N LEU A 288 -9.34 11.38 -35.69
CA LEU A 288 -8.24 11.43 -34.71
C LEU A 288 -7.19 12.47 -35.11
N LEU A 289 -6.87 12.53 -36.41
CA LEU A 289 -5.84 13.44 -36.92
C LEU A 289 -6.25 14.92 -36.93
N GLU A 290 -7.54 15.22 -36.77
CA GLU A 290 -8.07 16.59 -36.64
C GLU A 290 -8.12 17.09 -35.20
N LEU A 291 -7.92 16.21 -34.21
CA LEU A 291 -7.94 16.60 -32.81
C LEU A 291 -6.70 17.44 -32.45
N THR A 292 -6.91 18.44 -31.60
CA THR A 292 -5.82 19.21 -31.00
C THR A 292 -5.03 18.35 -30.00
N PRO A 293 -3.77 18.70 -29.69
CA PRO A 293 -3.02 18.07 -28.60
C PRO A 293 -3.79 18.00 -27.28
N TRP A 294 -4.51 19.07 -26.92
CA TRP A 294 -5.37 19.10 -25.73
C TRP A 294 -6.49 18.06 -25.78
N GLN A 295 -7.17 17.92 -26.92
CA GLN A 295 -8.24 16.91 -27.07
C GLN A 295 -7.69 15.48 -27.03
N LEU A 296 -6.50 15.25 -27.61
CA LEU A 296 -5.86 13.93 -27.62
C LEU A 296 -5.50 13.44 -26.22
N VAL A 297 -4.95 14.31 -25.36
CA VAL A 297 -4.57 13.94 -23.98
C VAL A 297 -5.76 13.84 -23.01
N ASN A 298 -6.99 14.15 -23.48
CA ASN A 298 -8.21 14.12 -22.67
C ASN A 298 -9.25 13.12 -23.19
N LEU A 299 -8.85 12.19 -24.08
CA LEU A 299 -9.71 11.07 -24.45
C LEU A 299 -9.98 10.18 -23.24
N ARG A 300 -11.19 9.60 -23.15
CA ARG A 300 -11.55 8.70 -22.05
C ARG A 300 -10.65 7.45 -22.03
N PRO A 301 -10.29 6.91 -20.85
CA PRO A 301 -9.45 5.71 -20.73
C PRO A 301 -9.84 4.57 -21.68
N ASN A 302 -11.11 4.17 -21.69
CA ASN A 302 -11.59 3.09 -22.58
C ASN A 302 -11.39 3.41 -24.07
N THR A 303 -11.60 4.67 -24.48
CA THR A 303 -11.36 5.11 -25.86
C THR A 303 -9.90 4.94 -26.24
N VAL A 304 -8.98 5.26 -25.33
CA VAL A 304 -7.54 5.09 -25.56
C VAL A 304 -7.16 3.61 -25.64
N LEU A 305 -7.65 2.79 -24.70
CA LEU A 305 -7.37 1.34 -24.66
C LEU A 305 -7.98 0.58 -25.86
N ASP A 306 -9.02 1.14 -26.49
CA ASP A 306 -9.60 0.60 -27.72
C ASP A 306 -8.73 0.85 -28.97
N LEU A 307 -7.84 1.86 -28.97
CA LEU A 307 -7.11 2.28 -30.17
C LEU A 307 -6.34 1.14 -30.85
N PRO A 308 -5.55 0.30 -30.15
CA PRO A 308 -4.81 -0.77 -30.82
C PRO A 308 -5.76 -1.82 -31.43
N THR A 309 -6.85 -2.14 -30.73
CA THR A 309 -7.86 -3.09 -31.22
C THR A 309 -8.57 -2.55 -32.46
N ARG A 310 -8.89 -1.25 -32.49
CA ARG A 310 -9.50 -0.60 -33.66
C ARG A 310 -8.54 -0.56 -34.84
N LEU A 311 -7.29 -0.18 -34.63
CA LEU A 311 -6.24 -0.20 -35.66
C LEU A 311 -6.09 -1.58 -36.29
N ARG A 312 -6.07 -2.64 -35.47
CA ARG A 312 -6.04 -4.03 -35.96
C ARG A 312 -7.29 -4.40 -36.75
N ASN A 313 -8.47 -4.25 -36.14
CA ASN A 313 -9.68 -4.89 -36.64
C ASN A 313 -10.38 -4.07 -37.72
N ALA A 314 -10.52 -2.75 -37.51
CA ALA A 314 -11.23 -1.88 -38.45
C ALA A 314 -10.36 -1.52 -39.66
N TYR A 315 -9.04 -1.33 -39.44
CA TYR A 315 -8.10 -0.92 -40.49
C TYR A 315 -7.20 -2.06 -41.00
N ARG A 316 -7.39 -3.28 -40.49
CA ARG A 316 -6.69 -4.51 -40.91
C ARG A 316 -5.17 -4.39 -40.85
N LEU A 317 -4.65 -3.66 -39.87
CA LEU A 317 -3.22 -3.50 -39.65
C LEU A 317 -2.64 -4.75 -38.98
N THR A 318 -1.46 -5.18 -39.46
CA THR A 318 -0.70 -6.29 -38.85
C THR A 318 0.00 -5.84 -37.58
N ASP A 319 0.40 -6.80 -36.73
CA ASP A 319 1.12 -6.47 -35.49
C ASP A 319 2.46 -5.75 -35.77
N ASP A 320 3.15 -6.07 -36.87
CA ASP A 320 4.34 -5.33 -37.32
C ASP A 320 4.04 -3.86 -37.65
N GLN A 321 2.87 -3.59 -38.22
CA GLN A 321 2.44 -2.22 -38.47
C GLN A 321 2.08 -1.51 -37.16
N LEU A 322 1.38 -2.18 -36.24
CA LEU A 322 1.05 -1.62 -34.92
C LEU A 322 2.30 -1.31 -34.09
N ASN A 323 3.34 -2.14 -34.18
CA ASN A 323 4.64 -1.93 -33.53
C ASN A 323 5.32 -0.62 -33.95
N LEU A 324 4.96 -0.03 -35.11
CA LEU A 324 5.49 1.27 -35.52
C LEU A 324 5.07 2.41 -34.58
N VAL A 325 3.96 2.27 -33.84
CA VAL A 325 3.51 3.25 -32.85
C VAL A 325 4.51 3.40 -31.70
N ASP A 326 5.23 2.33 -31.34
CA ASP A 326 6.17 2.33 -30.20
C ASP A 326 7.19 3.48 -30.27
N ARG A 327 7.72 3.74 -31.46
CA ARG A 327 8.71 4.81 -31.75
C ARG A 327 8.23 6.22 -31.38
N TYR A 328 6.93 6.40 -31.22
CA TYR A 328 6.29 7.68 -30.92
C TYR A 328 5.77 7.76 -29.48
N THR A 329 5.84 6.67 -28.72
CA THR A 329 5.36 6.65 -27.33
C THR A 329 6.27 7.46 -26.41
N ILE A 330 5.71 7.94 -25.31
CA ILE A 330 6.50 8.59 -24.25
C ILE A 330 7.51 7.64 -23.61
N GLN A 331 7.23 6.34 -23.60
CA GLN A 331 8.13 5.32 -23.08
C GLN A 331 9.41 5.20 -23.92
N HIS A 332 9.27 5.25 -25.26
CA HIS A 332 10.40 5.21 -26.18
C HIS A 332 11.17 6.54 -26.23
N LEU A 333 10.46 7.67 -26.21
CA LEU A 333 11.05 9.00 -26.44
C LEU A 333 11.52 9.70 -25.15
N GLY A 334 10.89 9.42 -24.01
CA GLY A 334 11.00 10.24 -22.81
C GLY A 334 10.30 11.61 -22.95
N TYR A 335 10.13 12.32 -21.83
CA TYR A 335 9.39 13.58 -21.78
C TYR A 335 9.94 14.65 -22.72
N ASP A 336 11.25 14.89 -22.70
CA ASP A 336 11.90 15.96 -23.47
C ASP A 336 11.60 15.84 -24.97
N SER A 337 11.85 14.67 -25.56
CA SER A 337 11.57 14.42 -26.96
C SER A 337 10.08 14.31 -27.27
N PHE A 338 9.25 13.82 -26.34
CA PHE A 338 7.81 13.70 -26.55
C PHE A 338 7.09 15.07 -26.61
N ARG A 339 7.54 16.05 -25.82
CA ARG A 339 6.92 17.40 -25.74
C ARG A 339 6.80 18.11 -27.09
N ARG A 340 7.67 17.82 -28.05
CA ARG A 340 7.57 18.39 -29.42
C ARG A 340 6.23 18.12 -30.11
N PHE A 341 5.52 17.06 -29.70
CA PHE A 341 4.20 16.71 -30.24
C PHE A 341 3.06 17.51 -29.58
N LEU A 342 3.30 18.11 -28.42
CA LEU A 342 2.32 18.91 -27.67
C LEU A 342 2.33 20.41 -28.05
N LYS A 343 3.36 20.86 -28.80
CA LYS A 343 3.45 22.19 -29.45
C LYS A 343 3.19 23.41 -28.54
N ASP A 344 3.57 23.34 -27.27
CA ASP A 344 3.28 24.35 -26.25
C ASP A 344 1.77 24.65 -26.04
N GLU A 345 0.88 23.79 -26.58
CA GLU A 345 -0.57 23.91 -26.42
C GLU A 345 -1.09 23.24 -25.13
N VAL A 346 -0.23 22.46 -24.47
CA VAL A 346 -0.52 21.62 -23.30
C VAL A 346 0.59 21.80 -22.25
N GLU A 347 0.20 22.16 -21.03
CA GLU A 347 1.11 22.29 -19.89
C GLU A 347 1.61 20.91 -19.42
N PRO A 348 2.71 20.82 -18.63
CA PRO A 348 3.11 19.55 -18.01
C PRO A 348 1.96 18.92 -17.21
N GLY A 349 1.68 17.64 -17.45
CA GLY A 349 0.60 16.95 -16.74
C GLY A 349 0.87 16.75 -15.25
N VAL A 350 -0.21 16.62 -14.48
CA VAL A 350 -0.18 16.51 -13.01
C VAL A 350 -0.85 15.26 -12.49
N ILE A 351 -0.44 14.84 -11.28
CA ILE A 351 -1.16 13.87 -10.47
C ILE A 351 -1.89 14.63 -9.36
N LEU A 352 -3.16 14.35 -9.14
CA LEU A 352 -3.92 14.82 -7.99
C LEU A 352 -3.97 13.69 -6.96
N ALA A 353 -3.70 13.98 -5.69
CA ALA A 353 -3.78 13.00 -4.62
C ALA A 353 -4.12 13.70 -3.31
N SER A 354 -4.75 13.00 -2.36
CA SER A 354 -5.03 13.54 -1.03
C SER A 354 -3.79 14.18 -0.40
N ALA A 355 -3.96 15.26 0.36
CA ALA A 355 -2.89 15.79 1.19
C ALA A 355 -2.34 14.73 2.17
N THR A 356 -3.16 13.78 2.61
CA THR A 356 -2.76 12.65 3.46
C THR A 356 -2.26 11.43 2.68
N MET A 357 -1.85 11.61 1.41
CA MET A 357 -1.29 10.55 0.57
C MET A 357 -0.02 9.95 1.16
N HIS A 358 0.21 8.67 0.86
CA HIS A 358 1.45 8.00 1.21
C HIS A 358 2.64 8.57 0.41
N TYR A 359 3.83 8.57 1.02
CA TYR A 359 5.06 9.09 0.41
C TYR A 359 5.49 8.36 -0.89
N SER A 360 4.85 7.22 -1.22
CA SER A 360 5.03 6.53 -2.51
C SER A 360 4.62 7.41 -3.69
N TRP A 361 3.66 8.31 -3.55
CA TRP A 361 3.21 9.21 -4.63
C TRP A 361 4.25 10.26 -5.04
N PRO A 362 4.82 11.07 -4.13
CA PRO A 362 5.92 11.97 -4.50
C PRO A 362 7.15 11.21 -5.00
N LYS A 363 7.40 9.99 -4.50
CA LYS A 363 8.45 9.11 -5.02
C LYS A 363 8.16 8.66 -6.45
N ALA A 364 6.95 8.21 -6.76
CA ALA A 364 6.54 7.80 -8.09
C ALA A 364 6.62 8.95 -9.09
N ALA A 365 6.16 10.15 -8.70
CA ALA A 365 6.29 11.35 -9.53
C ALA A 365 7.75 11.68 -9.85
N ALA A 366 8.66 11.54 -8.88
CA ALA A 366 10.09 11.74 -9.10
C ALA A 366 10.70 10.67 -10.02
N VAL A 367 10.45 9.39 -9.75
CA VAL A 367 11.00 8.25 -10.52
C VAL A 367 10.53 8.28 -11.98
N LEU A 368 9.25 8.62 -12.23
CA LEU A 368 8.68 8.67 -13.58
C LEU A 368 9.05 9.93 -14.38
N GLY A 369 9.82 10.85 -13.81
CA GLY A 369 10.20 12.11 -14.44
C GLY A 369 9.04 13.11 -14.56
N ILE A 370 7.95 12.91 -13.80
CA ILE A 370 6.83 13.87 -13.69
C ILE A 370 7.27 15.07 -12.84
N GLY A 371 8.05 14.81 -11.78
CA GLY A 371 8.52 15.82 -10.84
C GLY A 371 7.51 16.07 -9.72
N ARG A 372 8.02 16.28 -8.49
CA ARG A 372 7.20 16.45 -7.28
C ARG A 372 6.32 17.70 -7.32
N ASP A 373 6.73 18.75 -8.01
CA ASP A 373 5.95 19.97 -8.17
C ASP A 373 4.68 19.77 -9.02
N ASN A 374 4.62 18.66 -9.77
CA ASN A 374 3.45 18.25 -10.55
C ASN A 374 2.56 17.23 -9.82
N LEU A 375 2.80 17.01 -8.53
CA LEU A 375 1.88 16.31 -7.63
C LEU A 375 1.11 17.35 -6.83
N LEU A 376 -0.19 17.49 -7.11
CA LEU A 376 -1.06 18.49 -6.51
C LEU A 376 -1.81 17.88 -5.32
N PRO A 377 -1.48 18.26 -4.07
CA PRO A 377 -2.20 17.77 -2.91
C PRO A 377 -3.62 18.36 -2.86
N VAL A 378 -4.61 17.49 -2.68
CA VAL A 378 -6.02 17.84 -2.49
C VAL A 378 -6.26 18.09 -1.01
N GLY A 379 -6.79 19.27 -0.67
CA GLY A 379 -7.10 19.64 0.73
C GLY A 379 -8.11 18.68 1.38
N VAL A 380 -8.01 18.57 2.72
CA VAL A 380 -8.79 17.61 3.51
C VAL A 380 -9.89 18.28 4.35
N ASP A 381 -10.92 17.52 4.70
CA ASP A 381 -11.94 17.90 5.66
C ASP A 381 -11.44 17.76 7.11
N LEU A 382 -12.32 18.09 8.06
CA LEU A 382 -12.04 18.03 9.50
C LEU A 382 -11.88 16.60 10.07
N ASP A 383 -12.09 15.57 9.25
CA ASP A 383 -11.83 14.16 9.57
C ASP A 383 -10.66 13.60 8.71
N ALA A 384 -9.86 14.50 8.10
CA ALA A 384 -8.67 14.23 7.29
C ALA A 384 -8.89 13.45 5.98
N ARG A 385 -10.11 13.52 5.41
CA ARG A 385 -10.46 12.96 4.09
C ARG A 385 -10.31 14.03 3.02
N ALA A 386 -9.76 13.71 1.85
CA ALA A 386 -9.70 14.66 0.74
C ALA A 386 -11.09 15.10 0.30
N THR A 387 -11.31 16.38 0.04
CA THR A 387 -12.65 16.90 -0.30
C THR A 387 -12.93 16.90 -1.80
N VAL A 388 -14.21 16.83 -2.16
CA VAL A 388 -14.66 16.97 -3.56
C VAL A 388 -14.49 18.42 -4.01
N GLU A 389 -14.70 19.36 -3.09
CA GLU A 389 -14.61 20.80 -3.31
C GLU A 389 -13.18 21.24 -3.64
N ALA A 390 -12.19 20.87 -2.82
CA ALA A 390 -10.79 21.19 -3.10
C ALA A 390 -10.29 20.53 -4.39
N ARG A 391 -10.79 19.32 -4.69
CA ARG A 391 -10.47 18.62 -5.94
C ARG A 391 -11.04 19.36 -7.15
N ARG A 392 -12.29 19.85 -7.05
CA ARG A 392 -12.92 20.67 -8.09
C ARG A 392 -12.10 21.93 -8.39
N GLU A 393 -11.63 22.64 -7.38
CA GLU A 393 -10.79 23.84 -7.58
C GLU A 393 -9.51 23.53 -8.39
N LEU A 394 -8.86 22.40 -8.11
CA LEU A 394 -7.67 21.96 -8.85
C LEU A 394 -8.00 21.56 -10.29
N LEU A 395 -9.14 20.89 -10.51
CA LEU A 395 -9.61 20.49 -11.84
C LEU A 395 -9.99 21.72 -12.69
N ASP A 396 -10.65 22.72 -12.10
CA ASP A 396 -10.94 24.02 -12.74
C ASP A 396 -9.64 24.72 -13.16
N GLU A 397 -8.63 24.72 -12.29
CA GLU A 397 -7.29 25.25 -12.64
C GLU A 397 -6.67 24.47 -13.80
N CYS A 398 -6.75 23.14 -13.79
CA CYS A 398 -6.21 22.29 -14.84
C CYS A 398 -6.87 22.57 -16.20
N LEU A 399 -8.20 22.67 -16.24
CA LEU A 399 -8.94 23.00 -17.45
C LEU A 399 -8.57 24.39 -17.98
N ARG A 400 -8.51 25.40 -17.08
CA ARG A 400 -8.17 26.79 -17.43
C ARG A 400 -6.76 26.92 -17.99
N LEU A 401 -5.80 26.19 -17.42
CA LEU A 401 -4.38 26.24 -17.82
C LEU A 401 -4.03 25.27 -18.94
N ARG A 402 -4.98 24.45 -19.44
CA ARG A 402 -4.69 23.33 -20.35
C ARG A 402 -3.62 22.40 -19.80
N ARG A 403 -3.76 22.05 -18.53
CA ARG A 403 -2.90 21.12 -17.82
C ARG A 403 -3.61 19.76 -17.71
N PRO A 404 -3.08 18.69 -18.34
CA PRO A 404 -3.75 17.39 -18.30
C PRO A 404 -3.59 16.76 -16.92
N VAL A 405 -4.63 16.07 -16.46
CA VAL A 405 -4.58 15.25 -15.25
C VAL A 405 -4.14 13.85 -15.67
N LEU A 406 -2.91 13.47 -15.31
CA LEU A 406 -2.35 12.15 -15.60
C LEU A 406 -3.04 11.08 -14.77
N LEU A 407 -3.36 11.40 -13.52
CA LEU A 407 -4.01 10.51 -12.58
C LEU A 407 -4.65 11.30 -11.44
N ASP A 408 -5.89 10.95 -11.08
CA ASP A 408 -6.55 11.41 -9.86
C ASP A 408 -6.64 10.25 -8.85
N VAL A 409 -6.03 10.45 -7.68
CA VAL A 409 -5.89 9.43 -6.65
C VAL A 409 -6.90 9.66 -5.53
N ALA A 410 -7.69 8.63 -5.26
CA ALA A 410 -8.51 8.52 -4.06
C ALA A 410 -7.82 7.58 -3.06
N VAL A 411 -7.52 8.05 -1.85
CA VAL A 411 -6.93 7.22 -0.80
C VAL A 411 -8.04 6.47 -0.07
N VAL A 412 -8.01 5.13 -0.13
CA VAL A 412 -8.95 4.26 0.56
C VAL A 412 -8.23 3.64 1.75
N GLY A 413 -8.22 4.40 2.87
CA GLY A 413 -7.51 4.04 4.08
C GLY A 413 -6.14 4.71 4.16
N SER A 414 -6.11 5.98 4.55
CA SER A 414 -4.87 6.75 4.72
C SER A 414 -3.93 6.14 5.75
N THR A 415 -2.62 6.35 5.57
CA THR A 415 -1.58 5.65 6.35
C THR A 415 -1.66 5.90 7.85
N GLU A 416 -2.00 7.13 8.26
CA GLU A 416 -1.92 7.54 9.66
C GLU A 416 -3.28 7.55 10.37
N LEU A 417 -4.38 7.54 9.62
CA LEU A 417 -5.73 7.76 10.16
C LEU A 417 -6.79 6.82 9.60
N SER A 418 -6.41 5.94 8.66
CA SER A 418 -7.33 5.06 7.94
C SER A 418 -8.49 5.79 7.26
N ALA A 419 -8.33 7.07 6.94
CA ALA A 419 -9.37 7.89 6.33
C ALA A 419 -9.69 7.37 4.92
N VAL A 420 -10.97 7.36 4.57
CA VAL A 420 -11.44 6.93 3.25
C VAL A 420 -11.94 8.15 2.48
N ASP A 421 -11.27 8.48 1.39
CA ASP A 421 -11.66 9.58 0.51
C ASP A 421 -13.05 9.32 -0.14
N PRO A 422 -13.78 10.38 -0.54
CA PRO A 422 -15.13 10.28 -1.10
C PRO A 422 -15.10 9.81 -2.56
N LEU A 423 -14.66 8.56 -2.80
CA LEU A 423 -14.48 7.96 -4.12
C LEU A 423 -15.72 8.11 -5.01
N ALA A 424 -16.93 7.95 -4.47
CA ALA A 424 -18.16 8.14 -5.23
C ALA A 424 -18.25 9.55 -5.84
N GLY A 425 -18.00 10.58 -5.03
CA GLY A 425 -17.99 11.98 -5.50
C GLY A 425 -16.84 12.29 -6.45
N ILE A 426 -15.67 11.66 -6.27
CA ILE A 426 -14.51 11.81 -7.18
C ILE A 426 -14.84 11.24 -8.57
N LEU A 427 -15.52 10.10 -8.62
CA LEU A 427 -15.96 9.49 -9.88
C LEU A 427 -17.01 10.33 -10.59
N ASP A 428 -17.91 10.95 -9.83
CA ASP A 428 -18.92 11.86 -10.38
C ASP A 428 -18.26 13.15 -10.94
N LEU A 429 -17.20 13.67 -10.29
CA LEU A 429 -16.37 14.73 -10.85
C LEU A 429 -15.72 14.32 -12.17
N ARG A 430 -15.15 13.10 -12.26
CA ARG A 430 -14.57 12.62 -13.52
C ARG A 430 -15.60 12.64 -14.64
N ASP A 431 -16.81 12.17 -14.37
CA ASP A 431 -17.87 12.11 -15.38
C ASP A 431 -18.35 13.51 -15.78
N GLU A 432 -18.41 14.46 -14.84
CA GLU A 432 -18.69 15.89 -15.09
C GLU A 432 -17.60 16.56 -15.95
N TYR A 433 -16.35 16.48 -15.53
CA TYR A 433 -15.22 17.15 -16.19
C TYR A 433 -14.92 16.55 -17.57
N ALA A 434 -15.22 15.27 -17.78
CA ALA A 434 -15.18 14.67 -19.09
C ALA A 434 -16.08 15.44 -20.08
N GLN A 435 -17.28 15.86 -19.68
CA GLN A 435 -18.18 16.68 -20.53
C GLN A 435 -17.62 18.08 -20.83
N LEU A 436 -16.73 18.59 -19.97
CA LEU A 436 -16.04 19.87 -20.15
C LEU A 436 -14.75 19.73 -20.97
N GLY A 437 -14.41 18.51 -21.42
CA GLY A 437 -13.22 18.24 -22.21
C GLY A 437 -11.95 18.00 -21.39
N LEU A 438 -12.08 17.66 -20.11
CA LEU A 438 -10.99 17.20 -19.24
C LEU A 438 -11.22 15.72 -18.86
N GLY A 439 -10.49 14.81 -19.50
CA GLY A 439 -10.62 13.37 -19.29
C GLY A 439 -9.37 12.80 -18.63
N TYR A 440 -9.54 11.94 -17.62
CA TYR A 440 -8.43 11.38 -16.83
C TYR A 440 -8.81 10.06 -16.15
N PRO A 441 -7.84 9.18 -15.86
CA PRO A 441 -8.06 7.97 -15.07
C PRO A 441 -8.11 8.27 -13.57
N ILE A 442 -8.82 7.41 -12.82
CA ILE A 442 -8.84 7.40 -11.36
C ILE A 442 -8.15 6.15 -10.83
N HIS A 443 -7.27 6.32 -9.85
CA HIS A 443 -6.70 5.22 -9.07
C HIS A 443 -7.21 5.28 -7.63
N ALA A 444 -7.67 4.15 -7.10
CA ALA A 444 -7.91 4.04 -5.67
C ALA A 444 -6.68 3.43 -4.99
N ASP A 445 -5.97 4.23 -4.19
CA ASP A 445 -4.89 3.73 -3.34
C ASP A 445 -5.53 3.01 -2.15
N ALA A 446 -5.82 1.72 -2.33
CA ALA A 446 -6.38 0.85 -1.32
C ALA A 446 -5.32 -0.14 -0.79
N ALA A 447 -4.04 0.25 -0.80
CA ALA A 447 -2.96 -0.61 -0.31
C ALA A 447 -3.28 -1.12 1.10
N TRP A 448 -3.79 -0.24 1.97
CA TRP A 448 -4.35 -0.62 3.26
C TRP A 448 -5.82 -1.06 3.19
N GLY A 449 -6.70 -0.26 2.57
CA GLY A 449 -8.14 -0.45 2.67
C GLY A 449 -8.75 -1.55 1.79
N GLY A 450 -8.01 -2.12 0.85
CA GLY A 450 -8.56 -3.00 -0.19
C GLY A 450 -9.21 -4.27 0.38
N TYR A 451 -8.58 -4.90 1.38
CA TYR A 451 -9.13 -6.13 1.99
C TYR A 451 -10.43 -5.90 2.76
N PHE A 452 -10.71 -4.67 3.23
CA PHE A 452 -11.97 -4.36 3.90
C PHE A 452 -13.18 -4.56 2.98
N ALA A 453 -13.01 -4.58 1.65
CA ALA A 453 -14.08 -4.93 0.72
C ALA A 453 -14.69 -6.32 1.01
N ALA A 454 -13.93 -7.22 1.64
CA ALA A 454 -14.40 -8.53 2.06
C ALA A 454 -15.54 -8.46 3.08
N VAL A 455 -15.60 -7.39 3.90
CA VAL A 455 -16.70 -7.16 4.86
C VAL A 455 -18.05 -7.04 4.15
N LYS A 456 -18.06 -6.55 2.90
CA LYS A 456 -19.28 -6.36 2.10
C LYS A 456 -19.61 -7.56 1.21
N ARG A 457 -18.64 -8.41 0.88
CA ARG A 457 -18.85 -9.52 -0.05
C ARG A 457 -19.62 -10.64 0.66
N PRO A 458 -20.89 -10.89 0.30
CA PRO A 458 -21.77 -11.75 1.08
C PRO A 458 -21.33 -13.21 0.99
N LYS A 459 -21.50 -13.91 2.12
CA LYS A 459 -21.52 -15.38 2.19
C LYS A 459 -22.61 -15.78 3.18
N PRO A 460 -23.49 -16.75 2.86
CA PRO A 460 -24.44 -17.26 3.82
C PRO A 460 -23.67 -17.87 5.01
N HIS A 461 -23.74 -17.23 6.18
CA HIS A 461 -23.17 -17.80 7.39
C HIS A 461 -24.25 -18.61 8.12
N ASN A 462 -24.07 -19.92 8.23
CA ASN A 462 -24.97 -20.82 8.96
C ASN A 462 -24.52 -21.07 10.42
N GLY A 463 -23.86 -20.09 11.04
CA GLY A 463 -23.27 -20.22 12.38
C GLY A 463 -24.07 -19.51 13.48
N LYS A 464 -23.89 -19.98 14.73
CA LYS A 464 -24.40 -19.33 15.95
C LYS A 464 -23.83 -17.91 16.12
N PRO A 465 -24.50 -17.03 16.91
CA PRO A 465 -23.95 -15.74 17.31
C PRO A 465 -22.55 -15.90 17.92
N ARG A 466 -21.67 -14.95 17.61
CA ARG A 466 -20.24 -14.97 17.95
C ARG A 466 -19.97 -14.11 19.19
N ILE A 467 -18.89 -14.39 19.90
CA ILE A 467 -18.52 -13.63 21.10
C ILE A 467 -17.92 -12.27 20.71
N THR A 468 -16.89 -12.20 19.86
CA THR A 468 -16.54 -10.94 19.16
C THR A 468 -17.47 -10.71 17.95
N PRO A 469 -18.21 -9.57 17.88
CA PRO A 469 -19.08 -9.22 16.76
C PRO A 469 -18.32 -8.82 15.50
N ASP A 470 -18.83 -9.23 14.34
CA ASP A 470 -18.40 -8.66 13.05
C ASP A 470 -19.14 -7.32 12.86
N LEU A 471 -18.42 -6.20 12.80
CA LEU A 471 -19.03 -4.87 12.63
C LEU A 471 -18.97 -4.42 11.16
N ALA A 472 -20.11 -3.94 10.66
CA ALA A 472 -20.18 -3.31 9.35
C ALA A 472 -19.46 -1.95 9.34
N MET A 473 -19.02 -1.50 8.17
CA MET A 473 -18.47 -0.15 8.01
C MET A 473 -19.53 0.94 8.32
N SER A 474 -19.08 2.17 8.54
CA SER A 474 -19.98 3.33 8.70
C SER A 474 -20.82 3.58 7.45
N ARG A 475 -21.87 4.41 7.55
CA ARG A 475 -22.68 4.76 6.37
C ARG A 475 -21.83 5.42 5.27
N TYR A 476 -20.99 6.37 5.67
CA TYR A 476 -20.11 7.10 4.75
C TYR A 476 -19.16 6.16 4.01
N VAL A 477 -18.47 5.29 4.74
CA VAL A 477 -17.48 4.38 4.14
C VAL A 477 -18.15 3.37 3.23
N ASN A 478 -19.33 2.86 3.59
CA ASN A 478 -20.07 1.92 2.74
C ASN A 478 -20.30 2.44 1.31
N GLU A 479 -20.69 3.71 1.18
CA GLU A 479 -20.92 4.37 -0.10
C GLU A 479 -19.66 4.40 -0.97
N GLN A 480 -18.50 4.63 -0.36
CA GLN A 480 -17.23 4.70 -1.11
C GLN A 480 -16.78 3.31 -1.59
N TYR A 481 -17.00 2.28 -0.77
CA TYR A 481 -16.70 0.90 -1.15
C TYR A 481 -17.63 0.37 -2.24
N ASP A 482 -18.88 0.82 -2.30
CA ASP A 482 -19.80 0.48 -3.41
C ASP A 482 -19.30 1.03 -4.75
N ALA A 483 -18.45 2.07 -4.73
CA ALA A 483 -17.91 2.71 -5.92
C ALA A 483 -16.53 2.17 -6.38
N LEU A 484 -15.87 1.28 -5.61
CA LEU A 484 -14.52 0.76 -5.93
C LEU A 484 -14.41 0.22 -7.36
N HIS A 485 -15.41 -0.55 -7.80
CA HIS A 485 -15.44 -1.17 -9.12
C HIS A 485 -15.42 -0.18 -10.32
N ARG A 486 -15.62 1.13 -10.08
CA ARG A 486 -15.58 2.19 -11.11
C ARG A 486 -14.19 2.84 -11.26
N ALA A 487 -13.25 2.61 -10.34
CA ALA A 487 -11.87 3.06 -10.48
C ALA A 487 -11.19 2.36 -11.66
N ASP A 488 -10.19 2.99 -12.27
CA ASP A 488 -9.48 2.41 -13.43
C ASP A 488 -8.38 1.44 -12.96
N SER A 489 -7.74 1.73 -11.82
CA SER A 489 -6.84 0.80 -11.12
C SER A 489 -6.94 0.94 -9.61
N ILE A 490 -6.56 -0.12 -8.89
CA ILE A 490 -6.58 -0.17 -7.42
C ILE A 490 -5.33 -0.89 -6.93
N SER A 491 -4.57 -0.27 -6.03
CA SER A 491 -3.52 -0.94 -5.25
C SER A 491 -4.14 -1.64 -4.04
N ILE A 492 -3.62 -2.80 -3.65
CA ILE A 492 -4.09 -3.60 -2.51
C ILE A 492 -2.95 -4.45 -1.96
N ASP A 493 -2.64 -4.37 -0.66
CA ASP A 493 -1.50 -5.10 -0.09
C ASP A 493 -1.92 -6.30 0.77
N PRO A 494 -1.70 -7.54 0.30
CA PRO A 494 -1.77 -8.72 1.15
C PRO A 494 -0.92 -8.65 2.43
N HIS A 495 0.24 -7.99 2.41
CA HIS A 495 1.11 -7.84 3.59
C HIS A 495 0.66 -6.80 4.62
N LYS A 496 -0.47 -6.11 4.37
CA LYS A 496 -1.09 -5.15 5.28
C LYS A 496 -2.35 -5.79 5.89
N ALA A 497 -3.54 -5.36 5.47
CA ALA A 497 -4.81 -5.87 5.94
C ALA A 497 -5.15 -7.28 5.44
N GLY A 498 -4.28 -7.87 4.60
CA GLY A 498 -4.33 -9.29 4.22
C GLY A 498 -3.57 -10.21 5.18
N TYR A 499 -2.82 -9.71 6.16
CA TYR A 499 -2.09 -10.51 7.17
C TYR A 499 -1.17 -11.61 6.56
N VAL A 500 -0.68 -11.41 5.33
CA VAL A 500 0.29 -12.30 4.68
C VAL A 500 1.71 -11.79 4.96
N PRO A 501 2.75 -12.63 5.07
CA PRO A 501 4.12 -12.14 5.24
C PRO A 501 4.57 -11.20 4.11
N TYR A 502 5.39 -10.21 4.45
CA TYR A 502 6.17 -9.45 3.47
C TYR A 502 7.13 -10.37 2.68
N PRO A 503 7.44 -10.08 1.41
CA PRO A 503 6.83 -9.05 0.56
C PRO A 503 5.56 -9.56 -0.15
N ALA A 504 4.48 -8.78 -0.11
CA ALA A 504 3.27 -9.05 -0.90
C ALA A 504 2.39 -7.78 -1.02
N GLY A 505 2.65 -6.98 -2.06
CA GLY A 505 1.75 -5.95 -2.56
C GLY A 505 0.86 -6.46 -3.69
N GLY A 506 0.05 -5.60 -4.28
CA GLY A 506 -0.79 -5.98 -5.42
C GLY A 506 -1.38 -4.78 -6.16
N LEU A 507 -1.56 -4.95 -7.47
CA LEU A 507 -2.18 -3.97 -8.35
C LEU A 507 -3.25 -4.66 -9.20
N CYS A 508 -4.43 -4.06 -9.28
CA CYS A 508 -5.53 -4.52 -10.12
C CYS A 508 -5.94 -3.42 -11.10
N TYR A 509 -5.96 -3.72 -12.40
CA TYR A 509 -6.55 -2.90 -13.44
C TYR A 509 -7.98 -3.36 -13.72
N ARG A 510 -8.91 -2.41 -13.80
CA ARG A 510 -10.30 -2.68 -14.18
C ARG A 510 -10.40 -3.25 -15.59
N ASP A 511 -9.58 -2.72 -16.49
CA ASP A 511 -9.42 -3.17 -17.87
C ASP A 511 -8.00 -3.70 -18.06
N LYS A 512 -7.88 -5.01 -18.31
CA LYS A 512 -6.59 -5.70 -18.45
C LYS A 512 -5.71 -5.11 -19.52
N ARG A 513 -6.28 -4.45 -20.54
CA ARG A 513 -5.50 -3.82 -21.64
C ARG A 513 -4.62 -2.68 -21.14
N GLN A 514 -4.94 -2.11 -19.97
CA GLN A 514 -4.15 -1.04 -19.37
C GLN A 514 -2.72 -1.49 -18.98
N ARG A 515 -2.51 -2.77 -18.68
CA ARG A 515 -1.17 -3.32 -18.41
C ARG A 515 -0.25 -3.28 -19.64
N ASP A 516 -0.82 -3.33 -20.85
CA ASP A 516 -0.05 -3.37 -22.10
C ASP A 516 0.66 -2.03 -22.36
N LEU A 517 0.18 -0.94 -21.73
CA LEU A 517 0.79 0.39 -21.83
C LEU A 517 2.14 0.50 -21.14
N ILE A 518 2.49 -0.44 -20.26
CA ILE A 518 3.77 -0.46 -19.54
C ILE A 518 4.63 -1.67 -19.92
N ALA A 519 4.14 -2.51 -20.84
CA ALA A 519 4.88 -3.67 -21.30
C ALA A 519 6.16 -3.27 -22.05
N MET A 520 7.31 -3.78 -21.60
CA MET A 520 8.60 -3.58 -22.27
C MET A 520 8.87 -4.74 -23.24
N GLY A 521 8.42 -4.58 -24.48
CA GLY A 521 8.50 -5.59 -25.55
C GLY A 521 7.36 -5.42 -26.55
N ALA A 522 7.30 -6.23 -27.61
CA ALA A 522 6.19 -6.18 -28.55
C ALA A 522 4.92 -6.75 -27.90
N ALA A 523 4.17 -5.90 -27.19
CA ALA A 523 2.94 -6.22 -26.47
C ALA A 523 1.89 -6.97 -27.32
N TYR A 524 2.00 -6.89 -28.65
CA TYR A 524 1.11 -7.54 -29.60
C TYR A 524 1.46 -9.02 -29.90
N ILE A 525 2.67 -9.50 -29.59
CA ILE A 525 3.11 -10.86 -29.97
C ILE A 525 2.39 -11.96 -29.18
N ASP A 526 1.88 -11.67 -27.97
CA ASP A 526 1.19 -12.64 -27.11
C ASP A 526 -0.32 -12.40 -26.98
N GLN A 527 -0.90 -11.49 -27.78
CA GLN A 527 -2.34 -11.23 -27.77
C GLN A 527 -3.11 -12.45 -28.32
N GLY A 528 -3.57 -13.30 -27.40
CA GLY A 528 -4.34 -14.51 -27.69
C GLY A 528 -3.88 -15.77 -26.97
N ALA A 529 -2.81 -15.71 -26.17
CA ALA A 529 -2.49 -16.78 -25.23
C ALA A 529 -3.54 -16.83 -24.11
N PRO A 530 -4.04 -18.02 -23.73
CA PRO A 530 -5.04 -18.16 -22.67
C PRO A 530 -4.49 -17.82 -21.27
N VAL A 531 -3.17 -17.87 -21.09
CA VAL A 531 -2.44 -17.51 -19.86
C VAL A 531 -1.31 -16.56 -20.19
N ASP A 532 -1.12 -15.53 -19.36
CA ASP A 532 0.07 -14.67 -19.44
C ASP A 532 1.30 -15.47 -18.99
N THR A 533 2.13 -15.88 -19.95
CA THR A 533 3.32 -16.70 -19.64
C THR A 533 4.51 -15.91 -19.12
N ASN A 534 4.40 -14.58 -19.04
CA ASN A 534 5.48 -13.68 -18.65
C ASN A 534 4.92 -12.48 -17.87
N VAL A 535 4.49 -12.73 -16.63
CA VAL A 535 3.91 -11.71 -15.74
C VAL A 535 4.89 -10.56 -15.50
N GLY A 536 6.20 -10.85 -15.51
CA GLY A 536 7.26 -9.84 -15.37
C GLY A 536 7.37 -8.83 -16.52
N LEU A 537 6.62 -8.99 -17.62
CA LEU A 537 6.53 -7.95 -18.66
C LEU A 537 5.61 -6.80 -18.27
N PHE A 538 4.66 -7.02 -17.37
CA PHE A 538 3.53 -6.12 -17.13
C PHE A 538 3.69 -5.27 -15.86
N GLY A 539 4.93 -5.07 -15.41
CA GLY A 539 5.25 -4.34 -14.18
C GLY A 539 6.66 -3.77 -14.18
N VAL A 540 7.03 -3.14 -13.06
CA VAL A 540 8.36 -2.56 -12.82
C VAL A 540 9.38 -3.65 -12.48
N GLU A 541 8.94 -4.69 -11.78
CA GLU A 541 9.79 -5.78 -11.31
C GLU A 541 10.12 -6.78 -12.43
N GLY A 542 11.32 -7.38 -12.35
CA GLY A 542 11.70 -8.52 -13.16
C GLY A 542 11.50 -9.84 -12.40
N SER A 543 12.60 -10.40 -11.89
CA SER A 543 12.54 -11.58 -11.03
C SER A 543 11.70 -11.33 -9.78
N LYS A 544 10.75 -12.21 -9.51
CA LYS A 544 9.83 -12.11 -8.37
C LYS A 544 9.53 -13.49 -7.77
N PRO A 545 9.41 -13.61 -6.44
CA PRO A 545 9.34 -14.91 -5.77
C PRO A 545 7.96 -15.55 -5.95
N GLY A 546 7.91 -16.74 -6.57
CA GLY A 546 6.70 -17.57 -6.60
C GLY A 546 6.21 -17.97 -5.20
N ALA A 547 7.07 -17.90 -4.19
CA ALA A 547 6.73 -18.08 -2.78
C ALA A 547 5.71 -17.05 -2.27
N ALA A 548 5.80 -15.78 -2.70
CA ALA A 548 4.82 -14.76 -2.33
C ALA A 548 3.43 -15.12 -2.88
N ALA A 549 3.36 -15.55 -4.15
CA ALA A 549 2.12 -16.03 -4.76
C ALA A 549 1.56 -17.25 -4.03
N ALA A 550 2.40 -18.22 -3.65
CA ALA A 550 1.98 -19.39 -2.89
C ALA A 550 1.42 -19.03 -1.49
N GLY A 551 2.05 -18.08 -0.79
CA GLY A 551 1.58 -17.57 0.50
C GLY A 551 0.21 -16.90 0.40
N VAL A 552 0.04 -15.96 -0.53
CA VAL A 552 -1.25 -15.27 -0.74
C VAL A 552 -2.32 -16.26 -1.20
N TYR A 553 -1.99 -17.16 -2.13
CA TYR A 553 -2.90 -18.19 -2.63
C TYR A 553 -3.43 -19.09 -1.51
N LEU A 554 -2.53 -19.68 -0.70
CA LEU A 554 -2.96 -20.57 0.38
C LEU A 554 -3.78 -19.80 1.43
N SER A 555 -3.39 -18.56 1.74
CA SER A 555 -4.17 -17.70 2.63
C SER A 555 -5.58 -17.48 2.09
N HIS A 556 -5.74 -17.07 0.83
CA HIS A 556 -7.06 -16.87 0.21
C HIS A 556 -7.87 -18.16 0.15
N ARG A 557 -7.24 -19.31 -0.16
CA ARG A 557 -7.92 -20.61 -0.23
C ARG A 557 -8.52 -21.02 1.12
N VAL A 558 -7.79 -20.79 2.22
CA VAL A 558 -8.22 -21.14 3.58
C VAL A 558 -9.13 -20.07 4.20
N ILE A 559 -8.80 -18.80 3.98
CA ILE A 559 -9.47 -17.60 4.49
C ILE A 559 -10.01 -16.84 3.27
N ARG A 560 -11.26 -17.10 2.91
CA ARG A 560 -11.85 -16.52 1.70
C ARG A 560 -11.92 -15.00 1.80
N THR A 561 -11.76 -14.35 0.65
CA THR A 561 -11.89 -12.90 0.46
C THR A 561 -13.37 -12.46 0.48
N ASP A 562 -14.14 -12.92 1.48
CA ASP A 562 -15.56 -12.66 1.70
C ASP A 562 -15.90 -12.45 3.18
N ALA A 563 -17.17 -12.18 3.51
CA ALA A 563 -17.63 -11.91 4.86
C ALA A 563 -17.42 -13.07 5.85
N GLY A 564 -17.20 -14.30 5.35
CA GLY A 564 -16.89 -15.46 6.19
C GLY A 564 -15.41 -15.62 6.53
N GLY A 565 -14.50 -15.06 5.73
CA GLY A 565 -13.05 -15.13 5.91
C GLY A 565 -12.43 -13.79 6.30
N TYR A 566 -11.80 -13.08 5.36
CA TYR A 566 -11.17 -11.78 5.63
C TYR A 566 -12.16 -10.72 6.12
N GLY A 567 -13.40 -10.76 5.65
CA GLY A 567 -14.45 -9.87 6.17
C GLY A 567 -14.78 -10.13 7.64
N ARG A 568 -14.58 -11.36 8.13
CA ARG A 568 -14.66 -11.70 9.55
C ARG A 568 -13.50 -11.07 10.32
N ILE A 569 -12.26 -11.28 9.88
CA ILE A 569 -11.07 -10.70 10.55
C ILE A 569 -11.24 -9.19 10.67
N LEU A 570 -11.50 -8.52 9.55
CA LEU A 570 -11.56 -7.06 9.49
C LEU A 570 -12.83 -6.49 10.11
N GLY A 571 -13.96 -7.21 10.05
CA GLY A 571 -15.18 -6.83 10.76
C GLY A 571 -15.00 -6.82 12.28
N GLN A 572 -14.24 -7.77 12.81
CA GLN A 572 -13.94 -7.82 14.24
C GLN A 572 -12.86 -6.80 14.64
N ALA A 573 -11.85 -6.58 13.80
CA ALA A 573 -10.89 -5.50 13.99
C ALA A 573 -11.58 -4.12 13.99
N LEU A 574 -12.56 -3.89 13.10
CA LEU A 574 -13.41 -2.69 13.10
C LEU A 574 -14.17 -2.52 14.42
N PHE A 575 -14.77 -3.61 14.92
CA PHE A 575 -15.46 -3.60 16.20
C PHE A 575 -14.52 -3.20 17.35
N ASN A 576 -13.36 -3.85 17.43
CA ASN A 576 -12.37 -3.63 18.47
C ASN A 576 -11.77 -2.22 18.39
N SER A 577 -11.42 -1.73 17.20
CA SER A 577 -10.91 -0.38 16.99
C SER A 577 -11.91 0.68 17.43
N LYS A 578 -13.20 0.52 17.11
CA LYS A 578 -14.23 1.49 17.50
C LYS A 578 -14.52 1.45 19.00
N ARG A 579 -14.42 0.29 19.65
CA ARG A 579 -14.46 0.19 21.12
C ARG A 579 -13.23 0.84 21.76
N PHE A 580 -12.04 0.61 21.22
CA PHE A 580 -10.81 1.21 21.71
C PHE A 580 -10.85 2.74 21.57
N TYR A 581 -11.31 3.25 20.42
CA TYR A 581 -11.61 4.66 20.21
C TYR A 581 -12.57 5.22 21.27
N ALA A 582 -13.70 4.56 21.49
CA ALA A 582 -14.70 5.00 22.46
C ALA A 582 -14.07 5.11 23.85
N ALA A 583 -13.29 4.10 24.25
CA ALA A 583 -12.62 4.09 25.54
C ALA A 583 -11.55 5.19 25.67
N VAL A 584 -10.69 5.39 24.66
CA VAL A 584 -9.69 6.49 24.63
C VAL A 584 -10.39 7.85 24.66
N ARG A 585 -11.45 8.05 23.86
CA ARG A 585 -12.16 9.34 23.75
C ARG A 585 -12.74 9.79 25.09
N THR A 586 -13.14 8.85 25.94
CA THR A 586 -13.77 9.11 27.25
C THR A 586 -12.90 8.68 28.44
N MET A 587 -11.58 8.47 28.27
CA MET A 587 -10.76 7.91 29.35
C MET A 587 -10.41 8.91 30.46
N ALA A 588 -10.45 10.21 30.17
CA ALA A 588 -10.13 11.25 31.16
C ALA A 588 -11.16 11.24 32.29
N ARG A 589 -10.67 11.15 33.54
CA ARG A 589 -11.48 11.14 34.76
C ARG A 589 -11.47 12.51 35.44
N PRO A 590 -12.48 12.85 36.26
CA PRO A 590 -12.42 14.04 37.09
C PRO A 590 -11.16 14.05 37.96
N GLY A 591 -10.35 15.09 37.82
CA GLY A 591 -9.07 15.24 38.54
C GLY A 591 -7.84 14.75 37.77
N ASP A 592 -7.99 14.18 36.57
CA ASP A 592 -6.85 13.86 35.72
C ASP A 592 -6.11 15.13 35.29
N PRO A 593 -4.77 15.13 35.27
CA PRO A 593 -3.97 16.32 34.98
C PRO A 593 -3.85 16.58 33.47
N PHE A 594 -4.82 16.12 32.67
CA PHE A 594 -4.82 16.26 31.22
C PHE A 594 -6.24 16.26 30.64
N THR A 595 -6.35 16.81 29.45
CA THR A 595 -7.49 16.68 28.53
C THR A 595 -7.00 16.04 27.23
N LEU A 596 -7.92 15.64 26.35
CA LEU A 596 -7.56 15.00 25.08
C LEU A 596 -8.52 15.36 23.96
N ALA A 597 -8.02 15.29 22.73
CA ALA A 597 -8.83 15.34 21.52
C ALA A 597 -8.47 14.20 20.57
N THR A 598 -9.47 13.68 19.86
CA THR A 598 -9.29 12.73 18.77
C THR A 598 -9.36 13.45 17.42
N CYS A 599 -8.58 12.95 16.46
CA CYS A 599 -8.63 13.44 15.08
C CYS A 599 -10.02 13.18 14.52
N GLN A 600 -10.46 11.91 14.58
CA GLN A 600 -11.81 11.54 14.20
C GLN A 600 -12.82 12.05 15.20
N ARG A 601 -13.80 12.80 14.70
CA ARG A 601 -14.84 13.44 15.50
C ARG A 601 -15.98 12.50 15.83
N ILE A 602 -16.56 12.64 17.03
CA ILE A 602 -17.84 11.98 17.34
C ILE A 602 -18.97 12.61 16.51
N PRO A 603 -20.09 11.91 16.25
CA PRO A 603 -21.17 12.43 15.42
C PRO A 603 -21.66 13.84 15.79
N ALA A 604 -21.79 14.17 17.08
CA ALA A 604 -22.21 15.49 17.56
C ALA A 604 -21.22 16.62 17.22
N GLU A 605 -19.93 16.30 17.05
CA GLU A 605 -18.88 17.24 16.65
C GLU A 605 -18.83 17.49 15.13
N ARG A 606 -19.59 16.73 14.33
CA ARG A 606 -19.57 16.84 12.85
C ARG A 606 -20.51 17.90 12.30
N ALA A 607 -21.40 18.47 13.13
CA ALA A 607 -22.21 19.60 12.73
C ALA A 607 -21.32 20.82 12.42
N PRO A 608 -21.68 21.69 11.45
CA PRO A 608 -20.88 22.89 11.14
C PRO A 608 -20.65 23.81 12.35
N HIS A 609 -21.63 23.85 13.26
CA HIS A 609 -21.55 24.53 14.55
C HIS A 609 -22.03 23.54 15.64
N PRO A 610 -21.11 22.75 16.22
CA PRO A 610 -21.48 21.73 17.19
C PRO A 610 -22.00 22.37 18.48
N ASP A 611 -23.13 21.86 18.98
CA ASP A 611 -23.71 22.27 20.26
C ASP A 611 -22.94 21.57 21.40
N PRO A 612 -22.27 22.31 22.30
CA PRO A 612 -21.50 21.72 23.40
C PRO A 612 -22.33 20.78 24.29
N THR A 613 -23.61 21.07 24.51
CA THR A 613 -24.48 20.22 25.34
C THR A 613 -24.71 18.88 24.66
N LEU A 614 -24.92 18.86 23.34
CA LEU A 614 -25.09 17.61 22.59
C LEU A 614 -23.79 16.79 22.52
N VAL A 615 -22.64 17.46 22.50
CA VAL A 615 -21.32 16.81 22.56
C VAL A 615 -21.13 16.14 23.92
N GLU A 616 -21.42 16.84 25.02
CA GLU A 616 -21.36 16.29 26.38
C GLU A 616 -22.32 15.11 26.57
N GLU A 617 -23.56 15.23 26.08
CA GLU A 617 -24.56 14.15 26.12
C GLU A 617 -24.10 12.91 25.35
N GLU A 618 -23.47 13.07 24.18
CA GLU A 618 -22.96 11.93 23.41
C GLU A 618 -21.73 11.30 24.07
N LEU A 619 -20.83 12.09 24.65
CA LEU A 619 -19.69 11.57 25.42
C LEU A 619 -20.16 10.79 26.66
N ALA A 620 -21.17 11.29 27.39
CA ALA A 620 -21.79 10.59 28.51
C ALA A 620 -22.46 9.29 28.05
N TYR A 621 -23.17 9.31 26.92
CA TYR A 621 -23.75 8.09 26.37
C TYR A 621 -22.69 7.05 26.02
N ILE A 622 -21.56 7.45 25.43
CA ILE A 622 -20.45 6.55 25.10
C ILE A 622 -19.87 5.92 26.38
N SER A 623 -19.60 6.74 27.40
CA SER A 623 -18.98 6.26 28.65
C SER A 623 -19.90 5.39 29.49
N GLU A 624 -21.22 5.57 29.42
CA GLU A 624 -22.19 4.80 30.21
C GLU A 624 -22.74 3.57 29.48
N HIS A 625 -22.90 3.64 28.16
CA HIS A 625 -23.61 2.62 27.38
C HIS A 625 -22.75 1.85 26.39
N ILE A 626 -21.51 2.27 26.11
CA ILE A 626 -20.61 1.58 25.17
C ILE A 626 -19.39 1.01 25.90
N VAL A 627 -18.58 1.88 26.50
CA VAL A 627 -17.29 1.51 27.10
C VAL A 627 -17.38 0.39 28.16
N PRO A 628 -18.33 0.41 29.13
CA PRO A 628 -18.35 -0.59 30.20
C PRO A 628 -19.02 -1.91 29.80
N LYS A 629 -19.56 -2.02 28.58
CA LYS A 629 -20.38 -3.16 28.16
C LYS A 629 -19.54 -4.30 27.62
N ARG A 630 -19.85 -5.53 28.03
CA ARG A 630 -19.31 -6.73 27.37
C ARG A 630 -19.87 -6.90 25.96
N ASN A 631 -19.23 -7.73 25.15
CA ASN A 631 -19.63 -7.91 23.76
C ASN A 631 -21.07 -8.41 23.61
N GLU A 632 -21.52 -9.33 24.46
CA GLU A 632 -22.89 -9.86 24.42
C GLU A 632 -23.93 -8.80 24.80
N GLU A 633 -23.59 -7.89 25.70
CA GLU A 633 -24.48 -6.79 26.09
C GLU A 633 -24.62 -5.77 24.95
N LEU A 634 -23.52 -5.43 24.26
CA LEU A 634 -23.58 -4.57 23.09
C LEU A 634 -24.37 -5.22 21.95
N LEU A 635 -24.16 -6.51 21.69
CA LEU A 635 -24.93 -7.24 20.68
C LEU A 635 -26.45 -7.17 20.93
N GLY A 636 -26.87 -7.16 22.20
CA GLY A 636 -28.27 -6.99 22.59
C GLY A 636 -28.79 -5.54 22.52
N ASP A 637 -27.92 -4.54 22.45
CA ASP A 637 -28.29 -3.12 22.38
C ASP A 637 -28.10 -2.57 20.95
N HIS A 638 -29.18 -2.65 20.17
CA HIS A 638 -29.20 -2.12 18.80
C HIS A 638 -28.88 -0.62 18.70
N LYS A 639 -29.22 0.18 19.72
CA LYS A 639 -28.93 1.63 19.73
C LYS A 639 -27.44 1.85 19.92
N ALA A 640 -26.82 1.15 20.88
CA ALA A 640 -25.38 1.21 21.13
C ALA A 640 -24.59 0.73 19.90
N MET A 641 -24.97 -0.40 19.28
CA MET A 641 -24.30 -0.91 18.07
C MET A 641 -24.40 0.05 16.88
N LYS A 642 -25.57 0.68 16.67
CA LYS A 642 -25.75 1.68 15.63
C LYS A 642 -24.87 2.91 15.86
N ARG A 643 -24.73 3.35 17.12
CA ARG A 643 -23.85 4.45 17.51
C ARG A 643 -22.38 4.07 17.32
N LEU A 644 -21.96 2.94 17.87
CA LEU A 644 -20.59 2.43 17.79
C LEU A 644 -20.07 2.42 16.35
N ARG A 645 -20.88 1.95 15.39
CA ARG A 645 -20.54 1.90 13.97
C ARG A 645 -20.07 3.25 13.38
N GLU A 646 -20.61 4.36 13.87
CA GLU A 646 -20.32 5.71 13.37
C GLU A 646 -19.19 6.42 14.14
N LEU A 647 -18.64 5.80 15.18
CA LEU A 647 -17.52 6.32 15.99
C LEU A 647 -16.15 6.00 15.38
N GLY A 648 -15.15 6.80 15.73
CA GLY A 648 -13.74 6.54 15.41
C GLY A 648 -13.39 6.62 13.94
N SER A 649 -12.32 5.91 13.58
CA SER A 649 -11.81 5.83 12.21
C SER A 649 -12.84 5.29 11.23
N ASP A 650 -12.66 5.67 9.96
CA ASP A 650 -13.34 5.06 8.83
C ASP A 650 -13.04 3.56 8.76
N GLN A 651 -11.83 3.16 9.17
CA GLN A 651 -11.45 1.78 9.38
C GLN A 651 -10.86 1.59 10.80
N ILE A 652 -9.56 1.27 10.95
CA ILE A 652 -9.01 0.77 12.23
C ILE A 652 -7.78 1.52 12.77
N ILE A 653 -7.50 2.73 12.26
CA ILE A 653 -6.38 3.57 12.74
C ILE A 653 -6.92 4.88 13.32
N ILE A 654 -6.69 5.12 14.61
CA ILE A 654 -7.17 6.33 15.30
C ILE A 654 -6.02 7.26 15.64
N GLY A 655 -6.27 8.57 15.50
CA GLY A 655 -5.34 9.62 15.88
C GLY A 655 -5.85 10.39 17.09
N TYR A 656 -4.99 10.70 18.06
CA TYR A 656 -5.36 11.44 19.26
C TYR A 656 -4.17 12.18 19.89
N ALA A 657 -4.46 13.27 20.59
CA ALA A 657 -3.46 14.07 21.27
C ALA A 657 -3.94 14.48 22.67
N PHE A 658 -2.97 14.71 23.56
CA PHE A 658 -3.17 15.12 24.95
C PHE A 658 -2.78 16.58 25.16
N ASN A 659 -3.46 17.23 26.11
CA ASN A 659 -3.14 18.59 26.53
C ASN A 659 -3.12 18.64 28.06
N PRO A 660 -2.03 19.09 28.71
CA PRO A 660 -1.94 19.06 30.17
C PRO A 660 -2.89 20.08 30.81
N VAL A 661 -3.27 19.82 32.06
CA VAL A 661 -3.95 20.77 32.95
C VAL A 661 -2.91 21.32 33.91
N VAL A 662 -2.66 22.63 33.86
CA VAL A 662 -1.64 23.34 34.64
C VAL A 662 -2.35 24.36 35.52
N ASP A 663 -2.02 24.42 36.83
CA ASP A 663 -2.67 25.31 37.81
C ASP A 663 -4.21 25.20 37.80
N GLY A 664 -4.72 23.97 37.69
CA GLY A 664 -6.16 23.67 37.62
C GLY A 664 -6.88 24.14 36.35
N ARG A 665 -6.16 24.54 35.28
CA ARG A 665 -6.74 24.98 34.00
C ARG A 665 -6.10 24.26 32.81
N PRO A 666 -6.85 23.94 31.74
CA PRO A 666 -6.24 23.42 30.52
C PRO A 666 -5.17 24.38 29.97
N ASN A 667 -4.00 23.84 29.61
CA ASN A 667 -2.96 24.59 28.91
C ASN A 667 -3.48 25.10 27.56
N THR A 668 -3.05 26.30 27.16
CA THR A 668 -3.43 26.90 25.87
C THR A 668 -2.29 26.94 24.87
N SER A 669 -1.04 26.59 25.23
CA SER A 669 0.09 26.60 24.29
C SER A 669 0.18 25.29 23.51
N LEU A 670 0.09 25.36 22.18
CA LEU A 670 0.32 24.20 21.31
C LEU A 670 1.71 23.59 21.51
N LYS A 671 2.72 24.42 21.78
CA LYS A 671 4.09 23.95 22.03
C LYS A 671 4.16 23.03 23.23
N VAL A 672 3.50 23.38 24.33
CA VAL A 672 3.46 22.55 25.56
C VAL A 672 2.70 21.25 25.30
N ALA A 673 1.61 21.29 24.53
CA ALA A 673 0.89 20.07 24.14
C ALA A 673 1.73 19.16 23.25
N ASN A 674 2.45 19.70 22.25
CA ASN A 674 3.35 18.90 21.42
C ASN A 674 4.44 18.24 22.26
N GLN A 675 5.10 18.99 23.16
CA GLN A 675 6.11 18.43 24.07
C GLN A 675 5.57 17.28 24.92
N LEU A 676 4.33 17.40 25.43
CA LEU A 676 3.68 16.30 26.16
C LEU A 676 3.49 15.07 25.25
N ASN A 677 2.94 15.25 24.05
CA ASN A 677 2.69 14.14 23.13
C ASN A 677 3.98 13.47 22.64
N GLU A 678 5.04 14.23 22.38
CA GLU A 678 6.38 13.70 22.08
C GLU A 678 6.92 12.85 23.24
N HIS A 679 6.81 13.35 24.48
CA HIS A 679 7.26 12.63 25.68
C HIS A 679 6.47 11.33 25.91
N ILE A 680 5.16 11.35 25.64
CA ILE A 680 4.33 10.14 25.67
C ILE A 680 4.75 9.17 24.56
N ALA A 681 4.94 9.64 23.33
CA ALA A 681 5.36 8.81 22.20
C ALA A 681 6.70 8.12 22.49
N GLN A 682 7.66 8.83 23.09
CA GLN A 682 8.95 8.27 23.48
C GLN A 682 8.83 7.13 24.51
N ARG A 683 7.87 7.19 25.44
CA ARG A 683 7.60 6.10 26.39
C ARG A 683 6.85 4.92 25.81
N LEU A 684 6.04 5.17 24.80
CA LEU A 684 5.17 4.17 24.18
C LEU A 684 5.72 3.67 22.84
N ARG A 685 6.98 3.93 22.51
CA ARG A 685 7.66 3.34 21.36
C ARG A 685 8.72 2.35 21.81
N LEU A 686 9.06 1.40 20.95
CA LEU A 686 10.24 0.58 21.18
C LEU A 686 11.50 1.42 20.98
N LEU A 687 12.38 1.39 21.97
CA LEU A 687 13.65 2.09 21.93
C LEU A 687 14.72 1.19 21.29
N PRO A 688 15.60 1.70 20.39
CA PRO A 688 16.66 0.91 19.76
C PRO A 688 17.58 0.20 20.76
N GLU A 689 17.77 0.76 21.95
CA GLU A 689 18.56 0.22 23.05
C GLU A 689 17.97 -1.08 23.62
N LEU A 690 16.70 -1.37 23.35
CA LEU A 690 16.03 -2.63 23.70
C LEU A 690 16.32 -3.76 22.69
N VAL A 691 16.99 -3.46 21.57
CA VAL A 691 17.34 -4.42 20.51
C VAL A 691 18.71 -5.05 20.80
N GLU A 692 18.84 -5.67 21.98
CA GLU A 692 19.95 -6.58 22.27
C GLU A 692 19.61 -8.00 21.76
N PRO A 693 20.59 -8.88 21.45
CA PRO A 693 20.33 -10.26 21.00
C PRO A 693 19.88 -11.18 22.15
N ARG A 694 18.85 -10.74 22.89
CA ARG A 694 18.20 -11.44 23.99
C ARG A 694 16.71 -11.15 24.00
N THR A 695 15.95 -11.94 24.76
CA THR A 695 14.55 -11.62 25.05
C THR A 695 14.50 -10.42 26.00
N PRO A 696 13.79 -9.33 25.65
CA PRO A 696 13.51 -8.26 26.60
C PRO A 696 12.70 -8.78 27.79
N GLN A 697 13.03 -8.32 28.99
CA GLN A 697 12.22 -8.56 30.18
C GLN A 697 10.97 -7.69 30.14
N ALA A 698 9.88 -8.15 30.75
CA ALA A 698 8.59 -7.45 30.68
C ALA A 698 8.65 -6.00 31.21
N HIS A 699 9.52 -5.71 32.19
CA HIS A 699 9.68 -4.37 32.76
C HIS A 699 10.49 -3.41 31.87
N GLU A 700 11.19 -3.92 30.86
CA GLU A 700 11.97 -3.14 29.89
C GLU A 700 11.10 -2.72 28.70
N MET A 701 9.95 -3.37 28.52
CA MET A 701 9.05 -3.13 27.40
C MET A 701 8.03 -2.03 27.73
N PRO A 702 7.68 -1.17 26.76
CA PRO A 702 6.58 -0.25 26.92
C PRO A 702 5.29 -0.97 27.33
N PRO A 703 4.47 -0.39 28.23
CA PRO A 703 3.21 -1.01 28.65
C PRO A 703 2.18 -1.01 27.52
N LEU A 704 2.34 -0.13 26.52
CA LEU A 704 1.60 -0.09 25.28
C LEU A 704 2.58 0.40 24.20
N ILE A 705 2.48 -0.13 22.98
CA ILE A 705 3.29 0.31 21.84
C ILE A 705 2.39 1.05 20.86
N VAL A 706 2.65 2.33 20.62
CA VAL A 706 1.93 3.19 19.67
C VAL A 706 2.92 3.82 18.70
N THR A 707 2.39 4.53 17.70
CA THR A 707 3.20 5.40 16.83
C THR A 707 2.77 6.85 16.99
N SER A 708 3.50 7.78 16.38
CA SER A 708 3.18 9.22 16.41
C SER A 708 3.51 9.86 15.08
N SER A 709 2.83 10.95 14.76
CA SER A 709 3.13 11.80 13.60
C SER A 709 2.72 13.25 13.89
N ASP A 710 2.82 14.10 12.87
CA ASP A 710 2.52 15.52 12.95
C ASP A 710 1.52 15.94 11.86
N PHE A 711 0.47 16.66 12.28
CA PHE A 711 -0.37 17.38 11.33
C PHE A 711 0.35 18.64 10.86
N ASP A 712 0.91 18.60 9.65
CA ASP A 712 1.56 19.74 9.01
C ASP A 712 0.50 20.73 8.46
N PRO A 713 0.48 22.02 8.89
CA PRO A 713 -0.45 23.03 8.39
C PRO A 713 -0.33 23.31 6.89
N ALA A 714 0.86 23.13 6.32
CA ALA A 714 1.08 23.31 4.88
C ALA A 714 0.42 22.19 4.05
N LEU A 715 0.21 21.02 4.65
CA LEU A 715 -0.38 19.86 4.01
C LEU A 715 -1.87 19.74 4.34
N HIS A 716 -2.22 19.75 5.62
CA HIS A 716 -3.59 19.53 6.10
C HIS A 716 -4.48 20.78 6.00
N GLY A 717 -3.88 21.96 5.88
CA GLY A 717 -4.60 23.23 5.78
C GLY A 717 -5.03 23.78 7.15
N ARG A 718 -5.18 25.11 7.21
CA ARG A 718 -5.47 25.82 8.48
C ARG A 718 -6.81 25.43 9.09
N GLU A 719 -7.85 25.23 8.29
CA GLU A 719 -9.18 24.88 8.81
C GLU A 719 -9.15 23.58 9.63
N PHE A 720 -8.46 22.56 9.13
CA PHE A 720 -8.25 21.30 9.85
C PHE A 720 -7.46 21.52 11.15
N ILE A 721 -6.32 22.23 11.07
CA ILE A 721 -5.45 22.49 12.23
C ILE A 721 -6.20 23.28 13.31
N ASP A 722 -6.84 24.39 12.95
CA ASP A 722 -7.55 25.26 13.88
C ASP A 722 -8.70 24.52 14.56
N ALA A 723 -9.45 23.69 13.80
CA ALA A 723 -10.53 22.88 14.36
C ALA A 723 -10.01 21.80 15.32
N PHE A 724 -8.89 21.15 15.01
CA PHE A 724 -8.28 20.15 15.90
C PHE A 724 -7.71 20.80 17.17
N CYS A 725 -6.93 21.87 17.03
CA CYS A 725 -6.40 22.66 18.15
C CYS A 725 -7.52 23.20 19.04
N GLY A 726 -8.60 23.69 18.45
CA GLY A 726 -9.78 24.15 19.19
C GLY A 726 -10.41 23.07 20.07
N ARG A 727 -10.52 21.82 19.57
CA ARG A 727 -10.98 20.67 20.37
C ARG A 727 -9.97 20.25 21.44
N LEU A 728 -8.68 20.36 21.15
CA LEU A 728 -7.60 20.07 22.09
C LEU A 728 -7.47 21.15 23.19
N GLY A 729 -8.06 22.34 22.97
CA GLY A 729 -8.03 23.46 23.90
C GLY A 729 -6.76 24.33 23.81
N VAL A 730 -6.02 24.23 22.69
CA VAL A 730 -4.77 24.96 22.48
C VAL A 730 -4.88 25.97 21.33
N VAL A 731 -3.99 26.95 21.35
CA VAL A 731 -3.83 27.95 20.29
C VAL A 731 -2.37 27.88 19.81
N GLY A 732 -2.19 27.82 18.49
CA GLY A 732 -0.87 27.89 17.87
C GLY A 732 -0.26 29.28 18.01
N GLU A 733 0.98 29.37 18.47
CA GLU A 733 1.74 30.63 18.56
C GLU A 733 2.20 31.08 17.16
N ASP A 734 2.58 30.13 16.30
CA ASP A 734 2.91 30.32 14.88
C ASP A 734 1.94 29.47 14.02
N PRO A 735 1.25 30.05 13.01
CA PRO A 735 0.35 29.34 12.10
C PRO A 735 0.97 28.17 11.32
N LEU A 736 2.30 28.05 11.31
CA LEU A 736 3.03 26.97 10.66
C LEU A 736 3.47 25.86 11.62
N THR A 737 3.17 25.97 12.91
CA THR A 737 3.52 24.94 13.90
C THR A 737 2.71 23.66 13.64
N PRO A 738 3.36 22.50 13.40
CA PRO A 738 2.67 21.23 13.31
C PRO A 738 2.05 20.79 14.64
N VAL A 739 1.05 19.93 14.58
CA VAL A 739 0.41 19.36 15.77
C VAL A 739 0.84 17.90 15.93
N THR A 740 1.58 17.59 16.99
CA THR A 740 2.01 16.23 17.28
C THR A 740 0.87 15.42 17.87
N TYR A 741 0.67 14.21 17.35
CA TYR A 741 -0.37 13.30 17.81
C TYR A 741 0.12 11.86 17.82
N LEU A 742 -0.59 11.04 18.60
CA LEU A 742 -0.36 9.60 18.72
C LEU A 742 -1.33 8.85 17.80
N ILE A 743 -0.88 7.69 17.34
CA ILE A 743 -1.56 6.82 16.39
C ILE A 743 -1.68 5.43 17.01
N SER A 744 -2.90 4.90 17.03
CA SER A 744 -3.15 3.50 17.37
C SER A 744 -3.79 2.74 16.20
N THR A 745 -3.15 1.65 15.79
CA THR A 745 -3.65 0.72 14.75
C THR A 745 -4.13 -0.58 15.39
N THR A 746 -5.44 -0.86 15.33
CA THR A 746 -6.05 -2.02 16.00
C THR A 746 -6.36 -3.15 15.02
N MET A 747 -5.33 -3.92 14.64
CA MET A 747 -5.46 -5.07 13.72
C MET A 747 -5.97 -6.35 14.39
N ASP A 748 -6.03 -6.37 15.72
CA ASP A 748 -6.44 -7.53 16.51
C ASP A 748 -7.97 -7.78 16.43
N PRO A 749 -8.42 -8.95 15.93
CA PRO A 749 -9.83 -9.26 15.79
C PRO A 749 -10.45 -9.90 17.04
N TRP A 750 -9.72 -10.16 18.14
CA TRP A 750 -10.29 -10.81 19.34
C TRP A 750 -9.86 -10.19 20.68
N MET A 751 -9.25 -8.99 20.69
CA MET A 751 -8.82 -8.33 21.93
C MET A 751 -9.93 -8.06 22.97
N THR A 752 -11.21 -8.12 22.57
CA THR A 752 -12.36 -7.95 23.48
C THR A 752 -12.95 -9.28 23.98
N ASP A 753 -12.36 -10.39 23.57
CA ASP A 753 -12.85 -11.77 23.76
C ASP A 753 -11.67 -12.72 24.04
N THR A 754 -10.80 -12.29 24.96
CA THR A 754 -9.69 -13.14 25.41
C THR A 754 -10.18 -14.15 26.45
N ALA A 755 -9.34 -15.12 26.80
CA ALA A 755 -9.65 -16.06 27.89
C ALA A 755 -9.94 -15.35 29.24
N ASP A 756 -9.39 -14.14 29.42
CA ASP A 756 -9.57 -13.30 30.60
C ASP A 756 -10.60 -12.16 30.39
N GLY A 757 -11.29 -12.14 29.23
CA GLY A 757 -12.29 -11.14 28.87
C GLY A 757 -11.74 -9.97 28.04
N ASP A 758 -12.33 -8.78 28.23
CA ASP A 758 -11.99 -7.58 27.45
C ASP A 758 -10.62 -7.01 27.87
N PHE A 759 -9.68 -6.92 26.93
CA PHE A 759 -8.34 -6.39 27.17
C PHE A 759 -8.23 -4.87 26.95
N ILE A 760 -9.24 -4.21 26.36
CA ILE A 760 -9.26 -2.76 26.13
C ILE A 760 -9.01 -1.95 27.43
N PRO A 761 -9.65 -2.26 28.57
CA PRO A 761 -9.41 -1.54 29.83
C PRO A 761 -7.93 -1.56 30.25
N VAL A 762 -7.22 -2.66 30.00
CA VAL A 762 -5.80 -2.79 30.33
C VAL A 762 -4.94 -1.85 29.48
N LEU A 763 -5.25 -1.74 28.19
CA LEU A 763 -4.53 -0.85 27.27
C LEU A 763 -4.82 0.63 27.58
N VAL A 764 -6.07 0.97 27.88
CA VAL A 764 -6.49 2.34 28.19
C VAL A 764 -5.88 2.81 29.51
N GLU A 765 -5.85 1.96 30.55
CA GLU A 765 -5.18 2.33 31.80
C GLU A 765 -3.65 2.47 31.59
N ALA A 766 -3.03 1.58 30.82
CA ALA A 766 -1.60 1.70 30.47
C ALA A 766 -1.27 3.03 29.76
N LEU A 767 -2.13 3.47 28.84
CA LEU A 767 -2.02 4.76 28.17
C LEU A 767 -2.21 5.91 29.17
N ARG A 768 -3.31 5.89 29.94
CA ARG A 768 -3.64 6.92 30.93
C ARG A 768 -2.52 7.09 31.98
N ASP A 769 -2.05 6.01 32.58
CA ASP A 769 -0.96 6.03 33.54
C ASP A 769 0.33 6.62 32.94
N THR A 770 0.59 6.35 31.66
CA THR A 770 1.75 6.92 30.98
C THR A 770 1.59 8.42 30.77
N VAL A 771 0.40 8.90 30.37
CA VAL A 771 0.10 10.33 30.24
C VAL A 771 0.28 11.03 31.59
N VAL A 772 -0.30 10.50 32.67
CA VAL A 772 -0.19 11.06 34.02
C VAL A 772 1.28 11.20 34.44
N ARG A 773 2.07 10.12 34.30
CA ARG A 773 3.51 10.15 34.61
C ARG A 773 4.26 11.20 33.78
N CYS A 774 3.95 11.33 32.48
CA CYS A 774 4.60 12.33 31.64
C CYS A 774 4.31 13.75 32.13
N VAL A 775 3.07 14.04 32.53
CA VAL A 775 2.69 15.35 33.08
C VAL A 775 3.44 15.64 34.39
N GLU A 776 3.55 14.64 35.28
CA GLU A 776 4.29 14.75 36.54
C GLU A 776 5.77 15.06 36.31
N GLU A 777 6.44 14.30 35.44
CA GLU A 777 7.86 14.48 35.16
C GLU A 777 8.21 15.79 34.45
N MET A 778 7.30 16.29 33.62
CA MET A 778 7.44 17.61 32.99
C MET A 778 7.22 18.76 33.98
N ASN A 779 6.89 18.46 35.25
CA ASN A 779 6.52 19.42 36.29
C ASN A 779 5.34 20.31 35.86
N LEU A 780 4.37 19.72 35.15
CA LEU A 780 3.16 20.39 34.66
C LEU A 780 1.95 20.11 35.57
N THR A 781 2.18 19.82 36.85
CA THR A 781 1.15 19.40 37.80
C THR A 781 0.09 20.49 38.07
N PRO A 782 -1.16 20.11 38.38
CA PRO A 782 -2.26 21.06 38.65
C PRO A 782 -2.08 21.96 39.87
#